data_AF-A0A5D2QBX1-F1
#
_entry.id   AF-A0A5D2QBX1-F1
#
_cell.length_a   1.000
_cell.length_b   1.000
_cell.length_c   1.000
_cell.angle_alpha   90.00
_cell.angle_beta   90.00
_cell.angle_gamma   90.00
#
_symmetry.space_group_name_H-M   'P 1'
#
loop_
_entity.id
_entity.type
_entity.pdbx_description
1 polymer ?
#
loop_
_entity_poly.entity_id
_entity_poly.type
_entity_poly.pdbx_seq_one_letter_code
_entity_poly.pdbx_strand_id
1 'polypeptide(L)'
;MMDCKRVYFCTKTGLLLELSEVEPPRWENHGRPPGADVAAIADMARIRTDVVYTISPTGDLYEYDKSSRPSWKKHLQSEETDKDGSLVPLQGCMIYGLSGDHSVSLFLLSKGGKLVERRLHQRKWKWITHGSPEDHHLTSITPFLEDELKERFFSLFLTTSTGSVFEYQIPKHLGTVQEDQIAEAWQNHMHPPNAKAARGIPGLKFQLGRILFALDDGRLAELHLPGLGGQNSGPTNQFNRKKLSSKYIWSILDAPESEGWNGEYCTEERGPMNCIAGIKDEPNDSGNIRSLTRRRKGTKAQQDYLSLGTSRSRLVKASEEYRFPDNWINTSFRLRLVQAGVSFFIITEAGLIFEYLYTESVWLWLRHDHSTPMRGALGNYNGSVFFVDVYGTLLIRERSNNELAWINCTAMRKGRQVIGGPPWDGMSGKLKVTAEDALFFVSKSGRLLQFSVALRKFKWKDCRSPPETKLACIIDQEVFRENIVFVVGRNGRLYQYNKVTELWHEHHQSQHLVLSRLPGTAMRPSFFSLTGSLFMLSEDGGLVEYHWNAWNGWNWVEHGTPSKDVTLVAPPSPCIKGNQLFLIGSDGNIYLRYMDQLIWRWKNCGFPQNGDGDTRDQTEMGANDRMQEVCMDNDPTANLDINLKNPNDQNRKCDPKVAPTRPIPFSEDSVIFELRDGRLAEIQKVQDSKWVWQRIIGTPTSSCKGSYLTALAS
;
A
#
# COMPACT_ATOMS: atom_id res chain seq x y z
N MET A 1 -13.02 20.07 18.85
CA MET A 1 -12.81 19.52 20.21
C MET A 1 -14.11 18.87 20.66
N MET A 2 -14.05 17.70 21.31
CA MET A 2 -15.24 16.90 21.66
C MET A 2 -15.41 16.81 23.18
N ASP A 3 -16.60 17.11 23.67
CA ASP A 3 -17.13 16.58 24.94
C ASP A 3 -17.88 15.30 24.60
N CYS A 4 -18.05 14.38 25.54
CA CYS A 4 -18.82 13.14 25.37
C CYS A 4 -20.28 13.35 24.88
N LYS A 5 -20.72 14.61 24.69
CA LYS A 5 -22.04 15.01 24.18
C LYS A 5 -22.04 16.08 23.07
N ARG A 6 -20.96 16.84 22.85
CA ARG A 6 -20.95 18.02 21.94
C ARG A 6 -19.62 18.15 21.20
N VAL A 7 -19.62 18.69 19.99
CA VAL A 7 -18.39 18.93 19.22
C VAL A 7 -18.32 20.36 18.72
N TYR A 8 -17.23 21.06 19.04
CA TYR A 8 -16.96 22.42 18.54
C TYR A 8 -15.98 22.41 17.38
N PHE A 9 -16.26 23.25 16.38
CA PHE A 9 -15.48 23.43 15.16
C PHE A 9 -15.17 24.90 14.92
N CYS A 10 -13.99 25.18 14.36
CA CYS A 10 -13.67 26.46 13.76
C CYS A 10 -13.78 26.34 12.24
N THR A 11 -14.43 27.30 11.59
CA THR A 11 -14.53 27.33 10.13
C THR A 11 -13.33 28.05 9.51
N LYS A 12 -13.06 27.80 8.23
CA LYS A 12 -12.09 28.61 7.46
C LYS A 12 -12.45 30.11 7.40
N THR A 13 -13.72 30.43 7.65
CA THR A 13 -14.22 31.80 7.71
C THR A 13 -14.12 32.41 9.11
N GLY A 14 -13.56 31.72 10.10
CA GLY A 14 -13.33 32.27 11.44
C GLY A 14 -14.52 32.18 12.41
N LEU A 15 -15.53 31.36 12.12
CA LEU A 15 -16.71 31.15 12.97
C LEU A 15 -16.52 29.99 13.94
N LEU A 16 -17.14 30.08 15.11
CA LEU A 16 -17.31 28.97 16.05
C LEU A 16 -18.66 28.27 15.80
N LEU A 17 -18.61 26.98 15.47
CA LEU A 17 -19.78 26.12 15.28
C LEU A 17 -19.82 25.02 16.34
N GLU A 18 -21.01 24.62 16.75
CA GLU A 18 -21.27 23.50 17.65
C GLU A 18 -22.18 22.48 16.97
N LEU A 19 -21.83 21.21 17.07
CA LEU A 19 -22.72 20.07 16.79
C LEU A 19 -23.25 19.56 18.13
N SER A 20 -24.52 19.82 18.43
CA SER A 20 -25.15 19.51 19.72
C SER A 20 -25.86 18.15 19.73
N GLU A 21 -26.34 17.68 18.59
CA GLU A 21 -26.94 16.35 18.39
C GLU A 21 -26.40 15.76 17.08
N VAL A 22 -26.15 14.44 17.06
CA VAL A 22 -25.62 13.73 15.88
C VAL A 22 -26.75 13.18 15.00
N GLU A 23 -27.86 12.75 15.60
CA GLU A 23 -29.03 12.19 14.90
C GLU A 23 -30.36 12.69 15.49
N PRO A 24 -31.09 13.58 14.80
CA PRO A 24 -30.68 14.32 13.60
C PRO A 24 -29.58 15.34 13.91
N PRO A 25 -28.68 15.65 12.96
CA PRO A 25 -27.59 16.59 13.20
C PRO A 25 -28.12 17.99 13.49
N ARG A 26 -27.86 18.51 14.69
CA ARG A 26 -28.19 19.90 15.06
C ARG A 26 -26.95 20.76 15.14
N TRP A 27 -26.87 21.75 14.27
CA TRP A 27 -25.77 22.70 14.18
C TRP A 27 -26.16 24.04 14.78
N GLU A 28 -25.37 24.54 15.72
CA GLU A 28 -25.48 25.90 16.27
C GLU A 28 -24.30 26.74 15.82
N ASN A 29 -24.57 28.00 15.44
CA ASN A 29 -23.54 28.97 15.06
C ASN A 29 -23.40 30.03 16.16
N HIS A 30 -22.23 30.06 16.80
CA HIS A 30 -21.90 30.95 17.91
C HIS A 30 -21.20 32.25 17.47
N GLY A 31 -21.03 32.44 16.15
CA GLY A 31 -20.48 33.66 15.57
C GLY A 31 -18.96 33.77 15.73
N ARG A 32 -18.48 35.01 15.88
CA ARG A 32 -17.06 35.35 15.99
C ARG A 32 -16.82 36.22 17.22
N PRO A 33 -15.62 36.17 17.82
CA PRO A 33 -15.24 37.10 18.87
C PRO A 33 -15.23 38.56 18.35
N PRO A 34 -15.52 39.55 19.23
CA PRO A 34 -15.49 40.95 18.85
C PRO A 34 -14.13 41.38 18.29
N GLY A 35 -14.12 41.83 17.03
CA GLY A 35 -12.94 42.35 16.34
C GLY A 35 -11.90 41.29 15.93
N ALA A 36 -12.23 39.99 15.97
CA ALA A 36 -11.30 38.92 15.63
C ALA A 36 -12.01 37.70 15.00
N ASP A 37 -11.22 36.81 14.40
CA ASP A 37 -11.66 35.51 13.91
C ASP A 37 -11.22 34.40 14.87
N VAL A 38 -11.91 33.25 14.86
CA VAL A 38 -11.50 32.04 15.57
C VAL A 38 -10.49 31.26 14.71
N ALA A 39 -9.23 31.19 15.14
CA ALA A 39 -8.19 30.40 14.46
C ALA A 39 -8.03 29.00 15.03
N ALA A 40 -8.14 28.86 16.35
CA ALA A 40 -8.06 27.58 17.04
C ALA A 40 -8.95 27.57 18.28
N ILE A 41 -9.38 26.38 18.68
CA ILE A 41 -10.04 26.12 19.96
C ILE A 41 -8.94 25.66 20.91
N ALA A 42 -8.67 26.45 21.95
CA ALA A 42 -7.61 26.17 22.91
C ALA A 42 -8.02 25.04 23.85
N ASP A 43 -9.18 25.17 24.48
CA ASP A 43 -9.73 24.17 25.38
C ASP A 43 -11.24 24.39 25.55
N MET A 44 -11.94 23.39 26.08
CA MET A 44 -13.36 23.42 26.37
C MET A 44 -13.55 22.96 27.81
N ALA A 45 -14.16 23.81 28.62
CA ALA A 45 -14.24 23.60 30.06
C ALA A 45 -15.13 22.37 30.36
N ARG A 46 -14.52 21.28 30.82
CA ARG A 46 -15.24 20.04 31.17
C ARG A 46 -16.24 20.24 32.32
N ILE A 47 -15.92 21.12 33.26
CA ILE A 47 -16.79 21.41 34.43
C ILE A 47 -17.88 22.42 34.07
N ARG A 48 -17.61 23.32 33.13
CA ARG A 48 -18.58 24.31 32.63
C ARG A 48 -18.80 24.06 31.15
N THR A 49 -19.66 23.10 30.84
CA THR A 49 -19.92 22.60 29.48
C THR A 49 -20.37 23.64 28.45
N ASP A 50 -20.70 24.85 28.90
CA ASP A 50 -21.12 25.98 28.06
C ASP A 50 -20.01 27.02 27.82
N VAL A 51 -18.77 26.76 28.29
CA VAL A 51 -17.62 27.66 28.16
C VAL A 51 -16.54 27.08 27.24
N VAL A 52 -16.16 27.84 26.22
CA VAL A 52 -15.13 27.47 25.23
C VAL A 52 -14.06 28.55 25.15
N TYR A 53 -12.79 28.15 25.18
CA TYR A 53 -11.66 29.05 25.00
C TYR A 53 -11.12 28.97 23.58
N THR A 54 -10.95 30.11 22.94
CA THR A 54 -10.52 30.23 21.55
C THR A 54 -9.35 31.19 21.41
N ILE A 55 -8.52 30.98 20.40
CA ILE A 55 -7.38 31.83 20.08
C ILE A 55 -7.57 32.41 18.69
N SER A 56 -7.34 33.72 18.56
CA SER A 56 -7.39 34.43 17.28
C SER A 56 -6.11 34.25 16.46
N PRO A 57 -6.11 34.56 15.14
CA PRO A 57 -4.88 34.58 14.34
C PRO A 57 -3.80 35.54 14.88
N THR A 58 -4.23 36.62 15.53
CA THR A 58 -3.35 37.61 16.17
C THR A 58 -2.68 37.06 17.43
N GLY A 59 -3.25 36.01 18.04
CA GLY A 59 -2.75 35.38 19.27
C GLY A 59 -3.44 35.89 20.53
N ASP A 60 -4.67 36.41 20.42
CA ASP A 60 -5.49 36.84 21.55
C ASP A 60 -6.36 35.68 22.06
N LEU A 61 -6.49 35.54 23.38
CA LEU A 61 -7.36 34.55 24.02
C LEU A 61 -8.77 35.13 24.25
N TYR A 62 -9.78 34.39 23.82
CA TYR A 62 -11.19 34.69 24.02
C TYR A 62 -11.90 33.56 24.76
N GLU A 63 -12.77 33.90 25.70
CA GLU A 63 -13.72 33.03 26.38
C GLU A 63 -15.10 33.25 25.75
N TYR A 64 -15.70 32.19 25.24
CA TYR A 64 -17.11 32.14 24.84
C TYR A 64 -17.90 31.43 25.94
N ASP A 65 -18.90 32.10 26.50
CA ASP A 65 -19.79 31.54 27.51
C ASP A 65 -21.25 31.82 27.09
N LYS A 66 -21.96 30.75 26.72
CA LYS A 66 -23.36 30.80 26.26
C LYS A 66 -24.31 31.37 27.31
N SER A 67 -23.97 31.25 28.59
CA SER A 67 -24.77 31.75 29.72
C SER A 67 -24.53 33.23 30.04
N SER A 68 -23.43 33.81 29.53
CA SER A 68 -23.03 35.18 29.81
C SER A 68 -23.54 36.18 28.76
N ARG A 69 -23.73 37.43 29.18
CA ARG A 69 -23.99 38.58 28.29
C ARG A 69 -23.06 39.74 28.67
N PRO A 70 -22.12 40.16 27.81
CA PRO A 70 -21.85 39.64 26.46
C PRO A 70 -21.28 38.22 26.49
N SER A 71 -21.64 37.39 25.51
CA SER A 71 -21.25 35.97 25.43
C SER A 71 -19.77 35.75 25.09
N TRP A 72 -19.08 36.80 24.64
CA TRP A 72 -17.66 36.78 24.31
C TRP A 72 -16.88 37.71 25.23
N LYS A 73 -15.77 37.21 25.77
CA LYS A 73 -14.88 37.96 26.65
C LYS A 73 -13.43 37.81 26.23
N LYS A 74 -12.73 38.94 26.04
CA LYS A 74 -11.30 38.95 25.72
C LYS A 74 -10.47 38.88 27.00
N HIS A 75 -9.45 38.02 27.02
CA HIS A 75 -8.48 37.93 28.10
C HIS A 75 -7.26 38.77 27.75
N LEU A 76 -7.14 39.94 28.38
CA LEU A 76 -6.02 40.86 28.19
C LEU A 76 -4.76 40.35 28.87
N GLN A 77 -3.63 40.43 28.19
CA GLN A 77 -2.28 40.22 28.73
C GLN A 77 -1.66 41.59 29.03
N SER A 78 -0.93 41.72 30.14
CA SER A 78 -0.30 43.00 30.52
C SER A 78 0.77 43.40 29.50
N GLU A 79 0.85 44.69 29.14
CA GLU A 79 1.70 45.25 28.07
C GLU A 79 3.22 45.26 28.36
N GLU A 80 3.66 44.81 29.54
CA GLU A 80 5.06 44.96 29.98
C GLU A 80 6.05 43.86 29.54
N THR A 81 5.64 42.86 28.75
CA THR A 81 6.56 41.78 28.33
C THR A 81 6.51 41.50 26.83
N ASP A 82 7.36 42.22 26.09
CA ASP A 82 7.94 41.94 24.76
C ASP A 82 7.03 41.42 23.62
N LYS A 83 7.48 41.61 22.37
CA LYS A 83 6.82 41.12 21.14
C LYS A 83 6.55 39.59 21.11
N ASP A 84 7.02 38.85 22.10
CA ASP A 84 6.87 37.40 22.30
C ASP A 84 5.61 36.97 23.07
N GLY A 85 4.77 37.91 23.56
CA GLY A 85 3.60 37.59 24.39
C GLY A 85 2.44 36.91 23.65
N SER A 86 2.30 37.12 22.34
CA SER A 86 1.15 36.60 21.58
C SER A 86 1.08 35.07 21.55
N LEU A 87 -0.13 34.52 21.63
CA LEU A 87 -0.34 33.06 21.65
C LEU A 87 -0.26 32.43 20.25
N VAL A 88 0.18 31.19 20.20
CA VAL A 88 0.03 30.35 18.99
C VAL A 88 -1.38 29.80 18.95
N PRO A 89 -2.07 29.80 17.79
CA PRO A 89 -3.37 29.16 17.64
C PRO A 89 -3.24 27.63 17.66
N LEU A 90 -3.01 27.07 18.84
CA LEU A 90 -2.89 25.64 19.13
C LEU A 90 -3.81 25.22 20.27
N GLN A 91 -4.03 23.92 20.39
CA GLN A 91 -4.70 23.35 21.53
C GLN A 91 -3.86 23.52 22.80
N GLY A 92 -4.51 23.95 23.88
CA GLY A 92 -3.93 24.08 25.22
C GLY A 92 -4.27 22.90 26.12
N CYS A 93 -4.10 23.10 27.42
CA CYS A 93 -4.48 22.12 28.43
C CYS A 93 -5.07 22.82 29.66
N MET A 94 -6.31 22.49 30.02
CA MET A 94 -6.95 23.00 31.24
C MET A 94 -6.81 22.01 32.41
N ILE A 95 -6.43 22.53 33.58
CA ILE A 95 -6.35 21.78 34.84
C ILE A 95 -7.16 22.51 35.91
N TYR A 96 -7.98 21.76 36.64
CA TYR A 96 -8.76 22.25 37.78
C TYR A 96 -8.07 21.90 39.10
N GLY A 97 -8.19 22.78 40.10
CA GLY A 97 -7.76 22.48 41.46
C GLY A 97 -6.27 22.71 41.78
N LEU A 98 -5.46 23.20 40.83
CA LEU A 98 -4.00 23.42 41.04
C LEU A 98 -3.65 24.33 42.24
N SER A 99 -4.49 25.32 42.53
CA SER A 99 -4.31 26.27 43.64
C SER A 99 -5.54 26.30 44.55
N GLY A 100 -6.15 25.13 44.80
CA GLY A 100 -7.33 24.95 45.64
C GLY A 100 -8.62 24.66 44.87
N ASP A 101 -9.66 24.23 45.57
CA ASP A 101 -10.89 23.58 45.08
C ASP A 101 -11.69 24.34 43.99
N HIS A 102 -11.41 25.64 43.80
CA HIS A 102 -12.10 26.50 42.83
C HIS A 102 -11.15 27.23 41.87
N SER A 103 -9.93 26.70 41.68
CA SER A 103 -8.94 27.25 40.76
C SER A 103 -9.00 26.56 39.39
N VAL A 104 -8.84 27.35 38.33
CA VAL A 104 -8.77 26.88 36.93
C VAL A 104 -7.48 27.38 36.33
N SER A 105 -6.71 26.51 35.69
CA SER A 105 -5.43 26.86 35.09
C SER A 105 -5.41 26.37 33.65
N LEU A 106 -5.36 27.31 32.70
CA LEU A 106 -5.29 27.01 31.27
C LEU A 106 -3.87 27.25 30.78
N PHE A 107 -3.16 26.18 30.42
CA PHE A 107 -1.81 26.21 29.87
C PHE A 107 -1.85 26.35 28.35
N LEU A 108 -1.04 27.28 27.81
CA LEU A 108 -0.99 27.69 26.42
C LEU A 108 0.46 27.92 25.99
N LEU A 109 0.70 27.99 24.67
CA LEU A 109 2.01 28.29 24.10
C LEU A 109 2.03 29.68 23.45
N SER A 110 3.09 30.45 23.71
CA SER A 110 3.36 31.71 23.00
C SER A 110 4.03 31.46 21.65
N LYS A 111 3.97 32.43 20.73
CA LYS A 111 4.68 32.37 19.43
C LYS A 111 6.19 32.21 19.58
N GLY A 112 6.75 32.71 20.69
CA GLY A 112 8.13 32.48 21.10
C GLY A 112 8.42 31.07 21.63
N GLY A 113 7.43 30.18 21.68
CA GLY A 113 7.60 28.78 22.11
C GLY A 113 7.74 28.62 23.62
N LYS A 114 7.19 29.56 24.39
CA LYS A 114 7.21 29.54 25.87
C LYS A 114 5.87 29.05 26.40
N LEU A 115 5.91 28.33 27.52
CA LEU A 115 4.73 27.91 28.27
C LEU A 115 4.19 29.08 29.10
N VAL A 116 2.91 29.39 28.91
CA VAL A 116 2.20 30.41 29.67
C VAL A 116 0.92 29.81 30.26
N GLU A 117 0.54 30.28 31.44
CA GLU A 117 -0.63 29.81 32.16
C GLU A 117 -1.58 30.99 32.40
N ARG A 118 -2.85 30.76 32.07
CA ARG A 118 -3.95 31.62 32.46
C ARG A 118 -4.64 31.01 33.68
N ARG A 119 -4.37 31.57 34.86
CA ARG A 119 -4.91 31.08 36.15
C ARG A 119 -6.09 31.91 36.62
N LEU A 120 -7.19 31.25 36.96
CA LEU A 120 -8.30 31.78 37.74
C LEU A 120 -8.15 31.29 39.18
N HIS A 121 -7.99 32.20 40.13
CA HIS A 121 -7.96 31.90 41.55
C HIS A 121 -8.75 32.97 42.31
N GLN A 122 -9.67 32.55 43.18
CA GLN A 122 -10.55 33.46 43.96
C GLN A 122 -11.25 34.52 43.09
N ARG A 123 -11.83 34.10 41.94
CA ARG A 123 -12.48 34.98 40.94
C ARG A 123 -11.57 36.02 40.26
N LYS A 124 -10.26 36.01 40.56
CA LYS A 124 -9.27 36.85 39.90
C LYS A 124 -8.46 36.04 38.92
N TRP A 125 -8.27 36.65 37.78
CA TRP A 125 -7.64 36.07 36.62
C TRP A 125 -6.21 36.65 36.57
N LYS A 126 -5.18 35.79 36.51
CA LYS A 126 -3.78 36.18 36.33
C LYS A 126 -3.13 35.45 35.14
N TRP A 127 -2.08 36.05 34.60
CA TRP A 127 -1.17 35.42 33.64
C TRP A 127 0.12 35.07 34.37
N ILE A 128 0.65 33.86 34.14
CA ILE A 128 1.88 33.36 34.72
C ILE A 128 2.74 32.81 33.57
N THR A 129 4.01 33.19 33.53
CA THR A 129 4.95 32.72 32.50
C THR A 129 5.85 31.66 33.11
N HIS A 130 5.82 30.45 32.57
CA HIS A 130 6.66 29.32 33.01
C HIS A 130 7.93 29.18 32.17
N GLY A 131 7.99 29.84 31.02
CA GLY A 131 9.16 29.83 30.13
C GLY A 131 9.27 28.57 29.28
N SER A 132 10.48 28.24 28.85
CA SER A 132 10.82 27.02 28.11
C SER A 132 12.17 26.49 28.60
N PRO A 133 12.48 25.20 28.39
CA PRO A 133 13.83 24.69 28.60
C PRO A 133 14.86 25.47 27.77
N GLU A 134 16.11 25.57 28.25
CA GLU A 134 17.19 26.31 27.58
C GLU A 134 17.33 25.87 26.10
N ASP A 135 17.35 26.85 25.19
CA ASP A 135 17.48 26.68 23.73
C ASP A 135 16.42 25.82 23.02
N HIS A 136 15.30 25.50 23.67
CA HIS A 136 14.22 24.71 23.06
C HIS A 136 12.91 25.50 22.88
N HIS A 137 12.39 25.50 21.65
CA HIS A 137 11.09 26.08 21.30
C HIS A 137 9.98 25.03 21.38
N LEU A 138 8.98 25.23 22.24
CA LEU A 138 7.86 24.31 22.48
C LEU A 138 6.82 24.41 21.35
N THR A 139 6.36 23.26 20.85
CA THR A 139 5.48 23.19 19.67
C THR A 139 4.11 22.58 19.93
N SER A 140 3.93 21.73 20.95
CA SER A 140 2.61 21.18 21.31
C SER A 140 2.55 20.80 22.80
N ILE A 141 1.33 20.75 23.35
CA ILE A 141 1.05 20.32 24.72
C ILE A 141 0.18 19.05 24.64
N THR A 142 0.61 17.99 25.31
CA THR A 142 -0.16 16.75 25.46
C THR A 142 -1.30 16.97 26.47
N PRO A 143 -2.57 16.74 26.10
CA PRO A 143 -3.71 16.96 27.00
C PRO A 143 -3.63 16.11 28.28
N PHE A 144 -4.13 16.67 29.37
CA PHE A 144 -4.19 16.02 30.68
C PHE A 144 -5.29 14.95 30.76
N LEU A 145 -5.01 13.83 31.44
CA LEU A 145 -5.95 12.74 31.72
C LEU A 145 -6.28 12.74 33.22
N GLU A 146 -7.56 12.74 33.56
CA GLU A 146 -8.11 13.11 34.88
C GLU A 146 -7.87 12.07 36.00
N ASP A 147 -7.39 10.87 35.65
CA ASP A 147 -7.18 9.75 36.59
C ASP A 147 -5.91 9.89 37.48
N GLU A 148 -5.15 10.99 37.31
CA GLU A 148 -3.88 11.27 38.03
C GLU A 148 -4.08 11.89 39.44
N LEU A 149 -5.21 11.63 40.12
CA LEU A 149 -5.53 12.28 41.41
C LEU A 149 -4.58 11.89 42.58
N LYS A 150 -3.80 10.81 42.46
CA LYS A 150 -2.97 10.28 43.58
C LYS A 150 -1.51 10.75 43.61
N GLU A 151 -1.01 11.42 42.57
CA GLU A 151 0.40 11.85 42.53
C GLU A 151 0.64 13.20 43.22
N ARG A 152 1.88 13.45 43.68
CA ARG A 152 2.27 14.69 44.39
C ARG A 152 2.47 15.89 43.45
N PHE A 153 2.60 15.62 42.16
CA PHE A 153 2.79 16.60 41.09
C PHE A 153 1.75 16.35 39.98
N PHE A 154 1.50 17.36 39.15
CA PHE A 154 0.84 17.24 37.85
C PHE A 154 1.91 17.30 36.77
N SER A 155 1.86 16.35 35.83
CA SER A 155 2.86 16.26 34.76
C SER A 155 2.26 16.62 33.41
N LEU A 156 2.75 17.73 32.84
CA LEU A 156 2.45 18.16 31.47
C LEU A 156 3.58 17.70 30.54
N PHE A 157 3.24 17.01 29.46
CA PHE A 157 4.22 16.59 28.47
C PHE A 157 4.16 17.52 27.24
N LEU A 158 5.32 18.00 26.80
CA LEU A 158 5.43 18.97 25.72
C LEU A 158 6.42 18.48 24.67
N THR A 159 6.11 18.69 23.40
CA THR A 159 7.04 18.43 22.29
C THR A 159 7.75 19.72 21.88
N THR A 160 8.99 19.58 21.43
CA THR A 160 9.84 20.69 20.98
C THR A 160 10.05 20.68 19.47
N SER A 161 10.43 21.83 18.91
CA SER A 161 10.83 21.97 17.50
C SER A 161 12.05 21.13 17.12
N THR A 162 12.88 20.72 18.10
CA THR A 162 14.02 19.82 17.90
C THR A 162 13.62 18.34 17.89
N GLY A 163 12.37 18.03 18.24
CA GLY A 163 11.79 16.69 18.28
C GLY A 163 11.93 15.95 19.61
N SER A 164 12.34 16.64 20.70
CA SER A 164 12.45 16.09 22.05
C SER A 164 11.15 16.28 22.84
N VAL A 165 10.89 15.37 23.78
CA VAL A 165 9.77 15.44 24.72
C VAL A 165 10.26 15.87 26.10
N PHE A 166 9.64 16.91 26.65
CA PHE A 166 9.87 17.40 28.00
C PHE A 166 8.63 17.19 28.86
N GLU A 167 8.86 16.93 30.14
CA GLU A 167 7.85 16.90 31.18
C GLU A 167 8.00 18.14 32.07
N TYR A 168 6.92 18.88 32.25
CA TYR A 168 6.82 19.99 33.19
C TYR A 168 6.05 19.54 34.43
N GLN A 169 6.72 19.56 35.59
CA GLN A 169 6.18 19.06 36.86
C GLN A 169 5.64 20.21 37.71
N ILE A 170 4.35 20.15 38.04
CA ILE A 170 3.64 21.18 38.82
C ILE A 170 3.24 20.62 40.19
N PRO A 171 3.73 21.16 41.32
CA PRO A 171 3.39 20.65 42.65
C PRO A 171 1.91 20.86 43.02
N LYS A 172 1.26 19.85 43.64
CA LYS A 172 -0.16 19.92 44.05
C LYS A 172 -0.45 20.78 45.28
N HIS A 173 0.54 21.04 46.15
CA HIS A 173 0.36 21.80 47.38
C HIS A 173 1.49 22.81 47.59
N LEU A 174 1.19 24.10 47.38
CA LEU A 174 1.97 25.22 47.91
C LEU A 174 1.56 25.47 49.36
N GLY A 175 1.98 24.58 50.26
CA GLY A 175 1.96 24.83 51.70
C GLY A 175 3.30 25.42 52.11
N THR A 176 3.36 26.74 52.29
CA THR A 176 4.35 27.45 53.13
C THR A 176 5.84 27.12 52.90
N VAL A 177 6.31 27.10 51.64
CA VAL A 177 7.76 27.07 51.36
C VAL A 177 8.09 28.19 50.38
N GLN A 178 9.13 28.97 50.73
CA GLN A 178 9.68 30.09 49.96
C GLN A 178 9.81 29.76 48.47
N GLU A 179 9.45 30.73 47.62
CA GLU A 179 9.50 30.68 46.14
C GLU A 179 10.91 30.39 45.56
N ASP A 180 11.95 30.28 46.39
CA ASP A 180 13.36 30.27 45.97
C ASP A 180 14.03 28.86 45.93
N GLN A 181 13.29 27.76 46.01
CA GLN A 181 13.89 26.41 45.88
C GLN A 181 13.07 25.43 45.01
N ILE A 182 12.57 25.88 43.86
CA ILE A 182 12.03 24.96 42.84
C ILE A 182 13.22 24.35 42.08
N ALA A 183 13.67 23.17 42.51
CA ALA A 183 14.55 22.31 41.73
C ALA A 183 13.92 22.07 40.34
N GLU A 184 14.76 22.04 39.28
CA GLU A 184 14.42 21.97 37.85
C GLU A 184 13.02 21.40 37.55
N ALA A 185 12.06 22.29 37.28
CA ALA A 185 10.67 21.91 36.96
C ALA A 185 10.52 21.17 35.62
N TRP A 186 11.61 21.08 34.85
CA TRP A 186 11.67 20.49 33.51
C TRP A 186 12.48 19.20 33.53
N GLN A 187 11.84 18.10 33.17
CA GLN A 187 12.50 16.82 32.96
C GLN A 187 12.56 16.48 31.47
N ASN A 188 13.76 16.19 30.97
CA ASN A 188 13.97 15.84 29.56
C ASN A 188 13.86 14.32 29.36
N HIS A 189 12.84 13.89 28.62
CA HIS A 189 12.66 12.48 28.22
C HIS A 189 13.28 12.17 26.85
N MET A 190 13.93 13.16 26.23
CA MET A 190 14.54 13.07 24.91
C MET A 190 13.51 12.61 23.86
N HIS A 191 14.00 11.98 22.80
CA HIS A 191 13.22 11.32 21.78
C HIS A 191 13.70 9.87 21.67
N PRO A 192 12.95 8.96 21.03
CA PRO A 192 13.43 7.60 20.84
C PRO A 192 14.80 7.58 20.11
N PRO A 193 15.65 6.58 20.35
CA PRO A 193 17.05 6.59 19.87
C PRO A 193 17.21 6.78 18.36
N ASN A 194 16.23 6.32 17.58
CA ASN A 194 16.29 6.25 16.12
C ASN A 194 15.31 7.20 15.40
N ALA A 195 14.53 8.01 16.14
CA ALA A 195 13.54 8.89 15.54
C ALA A 195 13.19 10.07 16.48
N LYS A 196 12.77 11.18 15.88
CA LYS A 196 12.34 12.39 16.60
C LYS A 196 10.82 12.42 16.72
N ALA A 197 10.32 12.94 17.84
CA ALA A 197 8.89 13.17 18.01
C ALA A 197 8.42 14.24 17.01
N ALA A 198 7.25 14.02 16.41
CA ALA A 198 6.68 14.87 15.39
C ALA A 198 6.37 16.27 15.95
N ARG A 199 6.85 17.29 15.24
CA ARG A 199 6.74 18.69 15.66
C ARG A 199 5.31 19.19 15.52
N GLY A 200 4.81 19.89 16.54
CA GLY A 200 3.47 20.47 16.52
C GLY A 200 2.32 19.48 16.66
N ILE A 201 2.62 18.19 16.87
CA ILE A 201 1.61 17.16 17.12
C ILE A 201 1.63 16.85 18.63
N PRO A 202 0.50 16.99 19.36
CA PRO A 202 0.44 16.62 20.76
C PRO A 202 0.52 15.10 20.92
N GLY A 203 1.13 14.64 22.01
CA GLY A 203 1.06 13.23 22.37
C GLY A 203 -0.36 12.83 22.78
N LEU A 204 -0.62 11.52 22.81
CA LEU A 204 -1.86 10.93 23.28
C LEU A 204 -1.57 10.13 24.55
N LYS A 205 -2.02 10.61 25.71
CA LYS A 205 -1.98 9.81 26.95
C LYS A 205 -2.95 8.63 26.79
N PHE A 206 -2.41 7.42 26.72
CA PHE A 206 -3.19 6.20 26.54
C PHE A 206 -3.65 5.64 27.89
N GLN A 207 -2.72 5.54 28.85
CA GLN A 207 -2.96 5.15 30.25
C GLN A 207 -1.99 5.92 31.15
N LEU A 208 -2.21 5.89 32.47
CA LEU A 208 -1.27 6.48 33.42
C LEU A 208 0.13 5.86 33.22
N GLY A 209 1.11 6.72 32.96
CA GLY A 209 2.48 6.27 32.66
C GLY A 209 2.69 5.69 31.25
N ARG A 210 1.74 5.82 30.31
CA ARG A 210 1.87 5.42 28.89
C ARG A 210 1.39 6.52 27.95
N ILE A 211 2.29 7.04 27.12
CA ILE A 211 2.03 8.19 26.25
C ILE A 211 2.51 7.88 24.84
N LEU A 212 1.64 8.04 23.85
CA LEU A 212 1.94 7.81 22.45
C LEU A 212 2.33 9.13 21.77
N PHE A 213 3.38 9.08 20.96
CA PHE A 213 3.86 10.19 20.14
C PHE A 213 3.99 9.72 18.68
N ALA A 214 3.49 10.54 17.75
CA ALA A 214 3.85 10.39 16.35
C ALA A 214 5.32 10.76 16.16
N LEU A 215 6.02 10.07 15.27
CA LEU A 215 7.40 10.35 14.90
C LEU A 215 7.48 11.06 13.55
N ASP A 216 8.56 11.81 13.32
CA ASP A 216 8.83 12.52 12.05
C ASP A 216 8.92 11.56 10.84
N ASP A 217 9.18 10.27 11.06
CA ASP A 217 9.26 9.23 10.02
C ASP A 217 7.92 8.51 9.75
N GLY A 218 6.83 8.95 10.40
CA GLY A 218 5.50 8.37 10.24
C GLY A 218 5.18 7.17 11.13
N ARG A 219 6.13 6.73 11.98
CA ARG A 219 5.89 5.67 12.97
C ARG A 219 5.27 6.23 14.25
N LEU A 220 4.82 5.32 15.12
CA LEU A 220 4.37 5.65 16.48
C LEU A 220 5.46 5.24 17.48
N ALA A 221 5.65 6.05 18.50
CA ALA A 221 6.47 5.70 19.65
C ALA A 221 5.66 5.83 20.92
N GLU A 222 5.93 4.95 21.86
CA GLU A 222 5.35 4.94 23.19
C GLU A 222 6.43 5.33 24.20
N LEU A 223 6.18 6.41 24.94
CA LEU A 223 6.89 6.77 26.16
C LEU A 223 6.14 6.14 27.33
N HIS A 224 6.75 5.16 28.00
CA HIS A 224 6.08 4.43 29.06
C HIS A 224 6.97 4.15 30.28
N LEU A 225 6.35 3.97 31.44
CA LEU A 225 7.04 3.42 32.60
C LEU A 225 7.36 1.93 32.36
N PRO A 226 8.52 1.44 32.81
CA PRO A 226 8.88 0.03 32.66
C PRO A 226 7.85 -0.89 33.31
N GLY A 227 7.37 -1.87 32.55
CA GLY A 227 6.35 -2.84 32.98
C GLY A 227 4.90 -2.45 32.68
N LEU A 228 4.63 -1.22 32.24
CA LEU A 228 3.29 -0.78 31.82
C LEU A 228 3.08 -0.77 30.30
N GLY A 229 4.13 -0.46 29.53
CA GLY A 229 4.05 -0.35 28.07
C GLY A 229 5.20 -1.04 27.34
N GLY A 230 5.26 -0.86 26.03
CA GLY A 230 6.27 -1.40 25.13
C GLY A 230 5.71 -2.34 24.07
N GLN A 231 6.57 -2.77 23.14
CA GLN A 231 6.19 -3.60 21.98
C GLN A 231 5.43 -4.89 22.34
N ASN A 232 5.65 -5.42 23.55
CA ASN A 232 5.05 -6.66 24.04
C ASN A 232 3.82 -6.44 24.95
N SER A 233 3.38 -5.19 25.15
CA SER A 233 2.33 -4.81 26.11
C SER A 233 1.12 -4.19 25.41
N GLY A 234 0.03 -4.95 25.34
CA GLY A 234 -1.21 -4.49 24.73
C GLY A 234 -2.06 -3.59 25.63
N PRO A 235 -3.31 -3.31 25.22
CA PRO A 235 -4.15 -2.27 25.81
C PRO A 235 -4.67 -2.60 27.20
N THR A 236 -4.77 -3.89 27.57
CA THR A 236 -5.36 -4.35 28.84
C THR A 236 -4.35 -5.09 29.70
N ASN A 237 -3.32 -4.41 30.19
CA ASN A 237 -2.41 -5.03 31.15
C ASN A 237 -2.98 -4.93 32.58
N GLN A 238 -3.13 -6.09 33.24
CA GLN A 238 -3.49 -6.15 34.65
C GLN A 238 -2.28 -5.80 35.52
N PHE A 239 -2.49 -4.94 36.51
CA PHE A 239 -1.50 -4.43 37.47
C PHE A 239 -0.81 -5.57 38.23
N ASN A 240 0.31 -6.08 37.70
CA ASN A 240 1.24 -6.85 38.52
C ASN A 240 2.13 -5.88 39.29
N ARG A 241 1.86 -5.76 40.60
CA ARG A 241 2.64 -4.98 41.58
C ARG A 241 4.11 -5.45 41.64
N LYS A 242 4.93 -5.05 40.66
CA LYS A 242 6.37 -4.92 40.82
C LYS A 242 6.69 -3.44 40.97
N LYS A 243 7.68 -3.14 41.81
CA LYS A 243 8.10 -1.79 42.21
C LYS A 243 8.45 -1.00 40.94
N LEU A 244 7.54 -0.12 40.52
CA LEU A 244 7.68 0.69 39.30
C LEU A 244 8.87 1.64 39.48
N SER A 245 9.82 1.59 38.54
CA SER A 245 10.81 2.66 38.40
C SER A 245 10.11 3.91 37.88
N SER A 246 10.42 5.07 38.46
CA SER A 246 9.84 6.37 38.08
C SER A 246 10.38 6.94 36.77
N LYS A 247 11.33 6.24 36.10
CA LYS A 247 11.96 6.72 34.87
C LYS A 247 11.25 6.15 33.64
N TYR A 248 10.75 7.02 32.77
CA TYR A 248 10.17 6.65 31.49
C TYR A 248 11.21 6.08 30.52
N ILE A 249 10.75 5.18 29.65
CA ILE A 249 11.51 4.52 28.59
C ILE A 249 10.73 4.63 27.29
N TRP A 250 11.46 4.71 26.17
CA TRP A 250 10.88 4.72 24.83
C TRP A 250 10.77 3.30 24.25
N SER A 251 9.64 3.01 23.64
CA SER A 251 9.44 1.89 22.72
C SER A 251 8.92 2.41 21.39
N ILE A 252 9.47 1.95 20.27
CA ILE A 252 8.92 2.27 18.96
C ILE A 252 7.84 1.23 18.66
N LEU A 253 6.63 1.70 18.43
CA LEU A 253 5.53 0.89 17.92
C LEU A 253 5.63 0.95 16.39
N ASP A 254 6.37 0.01 15.81
CA ASP A 254 6.31 -0.18 14.37
C ASP A 254 4.86 -0.58 14.05
N ALA A 255 4.19 0.23 13.22
CA ALA A 255 2.88 -0.15 12.71
C ALA A 255 3.06 -1.50 12.01
N PRO A 256 2.41 -2.58 12.47
CA PRO A 256 2.55 -3.87 11.82
C PRO A 256 2.15 -3.68 10.35
N GLU A 257 2.97 -4.19 9.43
CA GLU A 257 2.79 -4.05 7.98
C GLU A 257 1.59 -4.86 7.44
N SER A 258 0.46 -4.90 8.15
CA SER A 258 -0.71 -5.67 7.74
C SER A 258 -2.03 -5.15 8.33
N GLU A 259 -3.07 -5.24 7.50
CA GLU A 259 -4.49 -5.00 7.83
C GLU A 259 -5.05 -6.12 8.73
N GLY A 260 -4.58 -6.15 9.97
CA GLY A 260 -5.22 -6.90 11.06
C GLY A 260 -4.35 -8.02 11.60
N TRP A 261 -3.54 -7.74 12.62
CA TRP A 261 -2.81 -8.76 13.38
C TRP A 261 -2.88 -8.50 14.88
N ASN A 262 -3.85 -9.16 15.53
CA ASN A 262 -3.67 -9.62 16.90
C ASN A 262 -2.94 -10.97 16.94
N GLY A 263 -2.54 -11.54 15.79
CA GLY A 263 -2.10 -12.93 15.68
C GLY A 263 -0.80 -13.26 16.44
N GLU A 264 0.12 -12.31 16.59
CA GLU A 264 1.30 -12.46 17.47
C GLU A 264 0.92 -12.48 18.97
N TYR A 265 -0.28 -12.03 19.29
CA TYR A 265 -0.90 -12.05 20.62
C TYR A 265 -1.96 -13.17 20.72
N CYS A 266 -2.28 -13.88 19.64
CA CYS A 266 -3.32 -14.91 19.60
C CYS A 266 -2.71 -16.31 19.67
N THR A 267 -2.26 -16.72 20.85
CA THR A 267 -1.82 -18.10 21.08
C THR A 267 -2.97 -18.96 21.60
N GLU A 268 -3.17 -20.16 21.02
CA GLU A 268 -4.22 -21.10 21.46
C GLU A 268 -4.06 -21.46 22.95
N GLU A 269 -2.83 -21.46 23.46
CA GLU A 269 -2.46 -21.80 24.83
C GLU A 269 -3.11 -20.90 25.89
N ARG A 270 -3.36 -19.62 25.57
CA ARG A 270 -4.01 -18.64 26.47
C ARG A 270 -5.44 -18.30 26.05
N GLY A 271 -5.93 -18.94 24.99
CA GLY A 271 -7.26 -18.69 24.45
C GLY A 271 -7.44 -17.27 23.85
N PRO A 272 -8.67 -16.93 23.43
CA PRO A 272 -8.98 -15.69 22.70
C PRO A 272 -8.74 -14.40 23.51
N MET A 273 -8.53 -14.50 24.83
CA MET A 273 -8.23 -13.36 25.69
C MET A 273 -6.87 -12.73 25.39
N ASN A 274 -5.89 -13.52 24.93
CA ASN A 274 -4.57 -12.99 24.60
C ASN A 274 -4.60 -12.09 23.36
N CYS A 275 -5.44 -12.43 22.37
CA CYS A 275 -5.71 -11.58 21.21
C CYS A 275 -6.20 -10.19 21.59
N ILE A 276 -7.10 -10.13 22.57
CA ILE A 276 -7.71 -8.88 23.03
C ILE A 276 -6.73 -8.13 23.93
N ALA A 277 -5.90 -8.85 24.69
CA ALA A 277 -4.95 -8.29 25.63
C ALA A 277 -3.66 -7.76 25.00
N GLY A 278 -3.29 -8.25 23.80
CA GLY A 278 -2.12 -7.80 23.06
C GLY A 278 -0.78 -8.13 23.76
N ILE A 279 -0.67 -9.28 24.43
CA ILE A 279 0.53 -9.67 25.19
C ILE A 279 1.33 -10.71 24.39
N LYS A 280 2.61 -10.42 24.12
CA LYS A 280 3.48 -11.34 23.39
C LYS A 280 4.05 -12.40 24.34
N ASP A 281 4.02 -13.68 23.96
CA ASP A 281 4.67 -14.74 24.72
C ASP A 281 6.20 -14.62 24.60
N GLU A 282 6.87 -14.32 25.71
CA GLU A 282 8.33 -14.46 25.80
C GLU A 282 8.65 -15.97 25.86
N PRO A 283 9.55 -16.49 25.00
CA PRO A 283 9.91 -17.90 25.05
C PRO A 283 10.63 -18.18 26.38
N ASN A 284 9.98 -18.95 27.25
CA ASN A 284 10.59 -19.48 28.46
C ASN A 284 11.69 -20.50 28.09
N ASP A 285 12.92 -20.02 27.88
CA ASP A 285 14.10 -20.88 27.93
C ASP A 285 14.40 -21.23 29.40
N SER A 286 13.69 -22.23 29.93
CA SER A 286 14.08 -22.92 31.15
C SER A 286 13.68 -24.40 31.10
N GLY A 287 14.41 -25.18 30.27
CA GLY A 287 14.30 -26.64 30.29
C GLY A 287 15.14 -27.35 29.23
N ASN A 288 16.30 -27.86 29.64
CA ASN A 288 17.20 -28.70 28.83
C ASN A 288 16.47 -29.83 28.07
N ILE A 289 16.63 -29.91 26.75
CA ILE A 289 17.07 -31.10 25.99
C ILE A 289 17.59 -30.64 24.61
N ARG A 290 18.77 -31.14 24.25
CA ARG A 290 19.54 -30.82 23.05
C ARG A 290 18.79 -31.18 21.75
N SER A 291 18.58 -30.21 20.88
CA SER A 291 18.64 -30.42 19.42
C SER A 291 19.19 -29.17 18.73
N LEU A 292 19.92 -29.39 17.65
CA LEU A 292 20.98 -28.54 17.13
C LEU A 292 20.46 -27.33 16.33
N THR A 293 20.93 -26.15 16.74
CA THR A 293 21.27 -24.98 15.91
C THR A 293 20.23 -24.43 14.92
N ARG A 294 19.48 -23.40 15.35
CA ARG A 294 19.37 -22.15 14.56
C ARG A 294 19.37 -20.94 15.50
N ARG A 295 20.58 -20.55 15.90
CA ARG A 295 20.88 -19.33 16.66
C ARG A 295 20.45 -18.09 15.86
N ARG A 296 19.37 -17.43 16.25
CA ARG A 296 19.26 -15.96 16.08
C ARG A 296 20.15 -15.33 17.17
N LYS A 297 21.38 -14.95 16.79
CA LYS A 297 22.06 -13.81 17.45
C LYS A 297 21.14 -12.60 17.18
N GLY A 298 20.59 -11.91 18.17
CA GLY A 298 21.32 -11.27 19.27
C GLY A 298 21.76 -9.89 18.77
N THR A 299 20.91 -8.88 19.05
CA THR A 299 21.29 -7.49 19.35
C THR A 299 22.65 -7.04 18.82
N LYS A 300 22.69 -6.74 17.53
CA LYS A 300 23.57 -5.72 16.95
C LYS A 300 22.69 -4.78 16.17
N ALA A 301 22.87 -3.50 16.41
CA ALA A 301 22.15 -2.38 15.82
C ALA A 301 21.75 -2.66 14.37
N GLN A 302 20.45 -2.52 14.06
CA GLN A 302 20.01 -2.21 12.70
C GLN A 302 20.59 -0.83 12.33
N GLN A 303 21.86 -0.83 11.94
CA GLN A 303 22.41 0.17 11.04
C GLN A 303 21.88 -0.17 9.66
N ASP A 304 20.68 0.30 9.32
CA ASP A 304 20.24 0.47 7.93
C ASP A 304 19.19 1.58 7.85
N TYR A 305 19.40 2.65 8.63
CA TYR A 305 18.87 3.96 8.30
C TYR A 305 19.95 4.70 7.52
N LEU A 306 19.75 4.89 6.22
CA LEU A 306 20.57 5.81 5.44
C LEU A 306 20.48 7.19 6.07
N SER A 307 21.56 7.57 6.75
CA SER A 307 21.78 8.93 7.21
C SER A 307 22.05 9.80 5.98
N LEU A 308 21.35 10.92 5.85
CA LEU A 308 21.75 11.98 4.92
C LEU A 308 23.10 12.53 5.40
N GLY A 309 24.18 12.19 4.70
CA GLY A 309 25.54 12.61 5.06
C GLY A 309 26.49 12.56 3.88
N THR A 310 26.78 13.75 3.35
CA THR A 310 28.05 14.22 2.76
C THR A 310 28.98 13.18 2.13
N SER A 311 29.13 13.31 0.81
CA SER A 311 30.14 12.71 -0.08
C SER A 311 31.19 11.76 0.52
N ARG A 312 31.21 10.50 0.04
CA ARG A 312 32.46 9.86 -0.38
C ARG A 312 32.22 8.69 -1.34
N SER A 313 32.45 8.98 -2.62
CA SER A 313 33.11 8.13 -3.61
C SER A 313 33.29 6.64 -3.28
N ARG A 314 32.47 5.80 -3.90
CA ARG A 314 32.93 4.57 -4.56
C ARG A 314 32.28 4.49 -5.93
N LEU A 315 33.04 4.87 -6.95
CA LEU A 315 32.76 4.56 -8.35
C LEU A 315 32.56 3.04 -8.49
N VAL A 316 31.32 2.58 -8.54
CA VAL A 316 30.94 1.47 -9.40
C VAL A 316 30.38 2.14 -10.65
N LYS A 317 31.01 1.90 -11.79
CA LYS A 317 30.75 2.55 -13.08
C LYS A 317 29.25 2.65 -13.37
N ALA A 318 28.65 3.80 -13.09
CA ALA A 318 27.38 4.26 -13.65
C ALA A 318 27.63 4.72 -15.09
N SER A 319 28.18 3.83 -15.90
CA SER A 319 28.58 4.07 -17.29
C SER A 319 28.08 2.90 -18.13
N GLU A 320 26.77 2.77 -18.17
CA GLU A 320 26.03 2.39 -19.37
C GLU A 320 24.58 2.78 -19.06
N GLU A 321 24.06 3.77 -19.79
CA GLU A 321 22.63 3.95 -19.90
C GLU A 321 22.07 2.65 -20.48
N TYR A 322 21.69 1.70 -19.63
CA TYR A 322 21.01 0.48 -20.03
C TYR A 322 19.71 0.89 -20.73
N ARG A 323 19.78 1.00 -22.05
CA ARG A 323 18.63 1.23 -22.93
C ARG A 323 17.65 0.09 -22.66
N PHE A 324 16.39 0.43 -22.44
CA PHE A 324 15.35 -0.59 -22.42
C PHE A 324 15.42 -1.38 -23.73
N PRO A 325 15.31 -2.72 -23.69
CA PRO A 325 15.10 -3.47 -24.91
C PRO A 325 13.85 -2.90 -25.60
N ASP A 326 13.98 -2.52 -26.87
CA ASP A 326 12.94 -1.81 -27.63
C ASP A 326 11.60 -2.59 -27.75
N ASN A 327 11.57 -3.87 -27.39
CA ASN A 327 10.46 -4.79 -27.63
C ASN A 327 9.68 -5.28 -26.38
N TRP A 328 9.99 -4.84 -25.16
CA TRP A 328 9.37 -5.43 -23.97
C TRP A 328 7.84 -5.19 -23.86
N ILE A 329 7.35 -4.04 -24.33
CA ILE A 329 5.91 -3.75 -24.40
C ILE A 329 5.20 -4.77 -25.30
N ASN A 330 5.85 -5.14 -26.43
CA ASN A 330 5.31 -6.11 -27.37
C ASN A 330 5.17 -7.50 -26.74
N THR A 331 6.08 -7.89 -25.84
CA THR A 331 5.98 -9.18 -25.12
C THR A 331 4.91 -9.18 -24.02
N SER A 332 4.62 -8.03 -23.40
CA SER A 332 3.79 -7.98 -22.19
C SER A 332 2.35 -7.50 -22.41
N PHE A 333 2.10 -6.75 -23.49
CA PHE A 333 0.87 -5.96 -23.64
C PHE A 333 0.26 -6.04 -25.05
N ARG A 334 0.55 -7.11 -25.80
CA ARG A 334 -0.02 -7.35 -27.14
C ARG A 334 -1.48 -7.77 -27.13
N LEU A 335 -1.87 -8.54 -26.14
CA LEU A 335 -3.23 -9.02 -25.93
C LEU A 335 -3.84 -8.31 -24.71
N ARG A 336 -5.13 -7.99 -24.79
CA ARG A 336 -5.85 -7.34 -23.70
C ARG A 336 -7.31 -7.79 -23.67
N LEU A 337 -7.74 -8.38 -22.56
CA LEU A 337 -9.14 -8.76 -22.37
C LEU A 337 -10.01 -7.52 -22.09
N VAL A 338 -11.18 -7.44 -22.72
CA VAL A 338 -12.15 -6.37 -22.44
C VAL A 338 -13.35 -6.93 -21.70
N GLN A 339 -13.92 -8.01 -22.24
CA GLN A 339 -15.05 -8.70 -21.63
C GLN A 339 -14.85 -10.20 -21.79
N ALA A 340 -14.82 -10.90 -20.64
CA ALA A 340 -14.65 -12.35 -20.60
C ALA A 340 -15.68 -13.06 -21.49
N GLY A 341 -15.21 -13.97 -22.33
CA GLY A 341 -16.03 -14.73 -23.28
C GLY A 341 -16.59 -13.95 -24.46
N VAL A 342 -16.41 -12.63 -24.53
CA VAL A 342 -17.07 -11.76 -25.52
C VAL A 342 -16.09 -11.01 -26.41
N SER A 343 -15.08 -10.32 -25.84
CA SER A 343 -14.10 -9.62 -26.67
C SER A 343 -12.74 -9.39 -26.04
N PHE A 344 -11.73 -9.35 -26.90
CA PHE A 344 -10.35 -8.98 -26.57
C PHE A 344 -9.68 -8.25 -27.73
N PHE A 345 -8.64 -7.50 -27.42
CA PHE A 345 -7.83 -6.77 -28.39
C PHE A 345 -6.50 -7.48 -28.64
N ILE A 346 -6.02 -7.39 -29.87
CA ILE A 346 -4.67 -7.76 -30.29
C ILE A 346 -4.01 -6.59 -31.01
N ILE A 347 -2.73 -6.38 -30.71
CA ILE A 347 -1.87 -5.43 -31.40
C ILE A 347 -0.83 -6.22 -32.18
N THR A 348 -0.76 -5.98 -33.48
CA THR A 348 0.17 -6.69 -34.37
C THR A 348 1.57 -6.08 -34.30
N GLU A 349 2.56 -6.76 -34.88
CA GLU A 349 3.94 -6.25 -34.95
C GLU A 349 4.02 -4.89 -35.68
N ALA A 350 3.14 -4.69 -36.67
CA ALA A 350 3.03 -3.45 -37.42
C ALA A 350 2.31 -2.33 -36.66
N GLY A 351 1.85 -2.60 -35.43
CA GLY A 351 1.11 -1.66 -34.59
C GLY A 351 -0.34 -1.44 -35.01
N LEU A 352 -0.92 -2.38 -35.77
CA LEU A 352 -2.34 -2.39 -36.11
C LEU A 352 -3.14 -2.96 -34.95
N ILE A 353 -4.35 -2.43 -34.76
CA ILE A 353 -5.22 -2.79 -33.64
C ILE A 353 -6.42 -3.54 -34.19
N PHE A 354 -6.67 -4.73 -33.66
CA PHE A 354 -7.86 -5.50 -33.93
C PHE A 354 -8.56 -5.90 -32.64
N GLU A 355 -9.89 -5.82 -32.63
CA GLU A 355 -10.75 -6.40 -31.61
C GLU A 355 -11.37 -7.67 -32.19
N TYR A 356 -11.22 -8.79 -31.49
CA TYR A 356 -11.98 -10.00 -31.76
C TYR A 356 -13.25 -9.94 -30.91
N LEU A 357 -14.40 -9.82 -31.57
CA LEU A 357 -15.69 -9.55 -30.92
C LEU A 357 -16.70 -10.64 -31.29
N TYR A 358 -17.40 -11.14 -30.28
CA TYR A 358 -18.60 -11.95 -30.46
C TYR A 358 -19.84 -11.08 -30.40
N THR A 359 -20.56 -11.01 -31.52
CA THR A 359 -21.83 -10.27 -31.62
C THR A 359 -22.74 -10.99 -32.61
N GLU A 360 -24.05 -10.97 -32.34
CA GLU A 360 -25.06 -11.58 -33.23
C GLU A 360 -24.77 -13.05 -33.58
N SER A 361 -24.22 -13.80 -32.63
CA SER A 361 -23.81 -15.21 -32.78
C SER A 361 -22.68 -15.47 -33.79
N VAL A 362 -21.92 -14.44 -34.16
CA VAL A 362 -20.78 -14.54 -35.09
C VAL A 362 -19.53 -13.92 -34.45
N TRP A 363 -18.39 -14.53 -34.73
CA TRP A 363 -17.08 -13.98 -34.39
C TRP A 363 -16.56 -13.10 -35.54
N LEU A 364 -16.15 -11.88 -35.22
CA LEU A 364 -15.62 -10.94 -36.22
C LEU A 364 -14.38 -10.21 -35.72
N TRP A 365 -13.54 -9.82 -36.68
CA TRP A 365 -12.38 -8.98 -36.46
C TRP A 365 -12.73 -7.53 -36.80
N LEU A 366 -12.76 -6.67 -35.79
CA LEU A 366 -12.97 -5.24 -35.94
C LEU A 366 -11.63 -4.52 -35.93
N ARG A 367 -11.30 -3.79 -36.99
CA ARG A 367 -10.08 -2.98 -37.06
C ARG A 367 -10.32 -1.61 -36.43
N HIS A 368 -9.39 -1.16 -35.59
CA HIS A 368 -9.42 0.19 -35.02
C HIS A 368 -8.26 1.02 -35.56
N ASP A 369 -8.58 1.92 -36.49
CA ASP A 369 -7.57 2.80 -37.07
C ASP A 369 -7.24 3.97 -36.15
N HIS A 370 -5.95 4.30 -36.14
CA HIS A 370 -5.38 5.49 -35.49
C HIS A 370 -4.20 5.97 -36.35
N SER A 371 -3.91 7.27 -36.32
CA SER A 371 -2.87 7.89 -37.17
C SER A 371 -1.45 7.44 -36.82
N THR A 372 -1.23 7.06 -35.56
CA THR A 372 0.06 6.51 -35.08
C THR A 372 -0.06 5.02 -34.80
N PRO A 373 0.98 4.23 -35.13
CA PRO A 373 1.03 2.81 -34.80
C PRO A 373 1.10 2.59 -33.29
N MET A 374 0.40 1.56 -32.80
CA MET A 374 0.38 1.22 -31.37
C MET A 374 1.49 0.26 -30.99
N ARG A 375 2.02 0.40 -29.77
CA ARG A 375 2.98 -0.54 -29.16
C ARG A 375 2.31 -1.57 -28.25
N GLY A 376 1.24 -1.19 -27.56
CA GLY A 376 0.65 -2.07 -26.54
C GLY A 376 -0.67 -1.54 -25.98
N ALA A 377 -1.46 -2.45 -25.41
CA ALA A 377 -2.67 -2.17 -24.67
C ALA A 377 -2.33 -2.28 -23.17
N LEU A 378 -2.16 -1.16 -22.49
CA LEU A 378 -1.60 -1.08 -21.14
C LEU A 378 -2.60 -1.37 -20.03
N GLY A 379 -3.91 -1.24 -20.26
CA GLY A 379 -4.91 -1.55 -19.24
C GLY A 379 -6.35 -1.41 -19.75
N ASN A 380 -7.30 -1.83 -18.92
CA ASN A 380 -8.74 -1.71 -19.16
C ASN A 380 -9.42 -1.09 -17.92
N TYR A 381 -10.48 -0.31 -18.14
CA TYR A 381 -11.33 0.18 -17.05
C TYR A 381 -12.73 0.49 -17.60
N ASN A 382 -13.76 -0.10 -16.98
CA ASN A 382 -15.17 0.12 -17.30
C ASN A 382 -15.47 0.07 -18.82
N GLY A 383 -14.98 -0.97 -19.51
CA GLY A 383 -15.15 -1.16 -20.95
C GLY A 383 -14.28 -0.27 -21.85
N SER A 384 -13.50 0.65 -21.28
CA SER A 384 -12.50 1.45 -22.02
C SER A 384 -11.14 0.77 -22.00
N VAL A 385 -10.41 0.84 -23.12
CA VAL A 385 -9.07 0.25 -23.25
C VAL A 385 -8.04 1.34 -23.43
N PHE A 386 -6.93 1.19 -22.72
CA PHE A 386 -5.82 2.15 -22.70
C PHE A 386 -4.69 1.64 -23.58
N PHE A 387 -4.38 2.38 -24.64
CA PHE A 387 -3.34 2.09 -25.60
C PHE A 387 -2.15 3.02 -25.43
N VAL A 388 -0.96 2.53 -25.79
CA VAL A 388 0.24 3.35 -25.91
C VAL A 388 0.78 3.27 -27.34
N ASP A 389 1.08 4.42 -27.92
CA ASP A 389 1.66 4.51 -29.25
C ASP A 389 3.20 4.39 -29.25
N VAL A 390 3.81 4.42 -30.44
CA VAL A 390 5.27 4.38 -30.60
C VAL A 390 6.03 5.52 -29.91
N TYR A 391 5.37 6.64 -29.63
CA TYR A 391 5.95 7.79 -28.97
C TYR A 391 5.78 7.74 -27.43
N GLY A 392 5.01 6.79 -26.91
CA GLY A 392 4.67 6.69 -25.49
C GLY A 392 3.47 7.53 -25.09
N THR A 393 2.66 8.00 -26.05
CA THR A 393 1.41 8.73 -25.78
C THR A 393 0.33 7.74 -25.35
N LEU A 394 -0.31 7.99 -24.21
CA LEU A 394 -1.42 7.19 -23.69
C LEU A 394 -2.74 7.67 -24.31
N LEU A 395 -3.48 6.74 -24.90
CA LEU A 395 -4.74 6.95 -25.60
C LEU A 395 -5.82 6.05 -25.01
N ILE A 396 -7.03 6.57 -24.81
CA ILE A 396 -8.20 5.75 -24.49
C ILE A 396 -8.98 5.47 -25.77
N ARG A 397 -9.36 4.21 -25.94
CA ARG A 397 -10.42 3.79 -26.85
C ARG A 397 -11.66 3.48 -26.01
N GLU A 398 -12.71 4.25 -26.21
CA GLU A 398 -13.99 4.07 -25.51
C GLU A 398 -15.15 4.00 -26.52
N ARG A 399 -16.16 3.20 -26.18
CA ARG A 399 -17.46 3.21 -26.84
C ARG A 399 -18.33 4.24 -26.13
N SER A 400 -18.64 5.35 -26.79
CA SER A 400 -19.57 6.36 -26.28
C SER A 400 -20.81 6.33 -27.17
N ASN A 401 -21.91 5.81 -26.63
CA ASN A 401 -23.14 5.54 -27.40
C ASN A 401 -22.85 4.58 -28.58
N ASN A 402 -23.20 4.97 -29.81
CA ASN A 402 -22.93 4.22 -31.04
C ASN A 402 -21.59 4.58 -31.71
N GLU A 403 -20.82 5.52 -31.16
CA GLU A 403 -19.57 5.98 -31.77
C GLU A 403 -18.35 5.55 -30.95
N LEU A 404 -17.29 5.20 -31.67
CA LEU A 404 -16.01 4.85 -31.07
C LEU A 404 -15.10 6.09 -31.06
N ALA A 405 -14.74 6.57 -29.88
CA ALA A 405 -13.89 7.77 -29.72
C ALA A 405 -12.45 7.42 -29.31
N TRP A 406 -11.51 8.29 -29.70
CA TRP A 406 -10.12 8.27 -29.24
C TRP A 406 -9.88 9.48 -28.35
N ILE A 407 -9.38 9.27 -27.13
CA ILE A 407 -9.06 10.37 -26.19
C ILE A 407 -7.57 10.35 -25.87
N ASN A 408 -6.91 11.48 -26.05
CA ASN A 408 -5.49 11.62 -25.72
C ASN A 408 -5.30 12.01 -24.24
N CYS A 409 -4.84 11.04 -23.44
CA CYS A 409 -4.59 11.24 -22.01
C CYS A 409 -3.29 12.00 -21.75
N THR A 410 -2.29 11.86 -22.61
CA THR A 410 -1.00 12.55 -22.45
C THR A 410 -1.12 14.05 -22.73
N ALA A 411 -2.06 14.47 -23.58
CA ALA A 411 -2.36 15.88 -23.83
C ALA A 411 -3.04 16.59 -22.65
N MET A 412 -3.52 15.84 -21.65
CA MET A 412 -4.16 16.41 -20.46
C MET A 412 -3.15 17.09 -19.53
N ARG A 413 -3.64 17.91 -18.59
CA ARG A 413 -2.79 18.63 -17.63
C ARG A 413 -1.93 17.64 -16.82
N LYS A 414 -0.61 17.88 -16.80
CA LYS A 414 0.41 17.01 -16.17
C LYS A 414 0.53 15.61 -16.81
N GLY A 415 -0.01 15.42 -18.01
CA GLY A 415 0.20 14.20 -18.79
C GLY A 415 1.68 13.97 -19.07
N ARG A 416 2.09 12.70 -19.05
CA ARG A 416 3.46 12.28 -19.35
C ARG A 416 3.43 11.07 -20.27
N GLN A 417 4.57 10.83 -20.92
CA GLN A 417 4.77 9.61 -21.72
C GLN A 417 4.96 8.40 -20.82
N VAL A 418 4.33 7.29 -21.21
CA VAL A 418 4.34 6.03 -20.49
C VAL A 418 5.02 4.94 -21.31
N ILE A 419 5.58 3.96 -20.61
CA ILE A 419 6.25 2.80 -21.21
C ILE A 419 5.67 1.47 -20.71
N GLY A 420 4.82 1.48 -19.69
CA GLY A 420 4.23 0.28 -19.13
C GLY A 420 2.98 0.61 -18.32
N GLY A 421 2.14 -0.40 -18.13
CA GLY A 421 0.91 -0.30 -17.37
C GLY A 421 0.71 -1.50 -16.45
N PRO A 422 -0.49 -1.63 -15.89
CA PRO A 422 -0.80 -2.75 -15.03
C PRO A 422 -0.76 -4.10 -15.77
N PRO A 423 -0.34 -5.16 -15.09
CA PRO A 423 -0.27 -6.50 -15.68
C PRO A 423 -1.64 -7.18 -15.89
N TRP A 424 -2.71 -6.62 -15.34
CA TRP A 424 -3.94 -7.37 -15.09
C TRP A 424 -4.99 -7.28 -16.20
N ASP A 425 -5.70 -8.38 -16.46
CA ASP A 425 -6.78 -8.53 -17.46
C ASP A 425 -8.16 -8.89 -16.86
N GLY A 426 -8.21 -9.32 -15.59
CA GLY A 426 -9.45 -9.69 -14.90
C GLY A 426 -10.28 -8.50 -14.40
N MET A 427 -11.61 -8.67 -14.39
CA MET A 427 -12.53 -7.75 -13.75
C MET A 427 -12.21 -7.66 -12.26
N SER A 428 -11.97 -6.44 -11.78
CA SER A 428 -11.99 -6.17 -10.36
C SER A 428 -13.32 -6.67 -9.81
N GLY A 429 -13.28 -7.57 -8.82
CA GLY A 429 -14.44 -7.85 -7.96
C GLY A 429 -14.84 -6.65 -7.09
N LYS A 430 -14.35 -5.44 -7.37
CA LYS A 430 -15.07 -4.21 -7.05
C LYS A 430 -16.37 -4.17 -7.86
N LEU A 431 -17.42 -4.71 -7.25
CA LEU A 431 -18.82 -4.60 -7.70
C LEU A 431 -19.31 -3.14 -7.87
N LYS A 432 -18.53 -2.13 -7.45
CA LYS A 432 -18.90 -0.71 -7.54
C LYS A 432 -17.70 0.15 -7.94
N VAL A 433 -17.87 0.93 -9.01
CA VAL A 433 -17.03 2.08 -9.36
C VAL A 433 -16.98 3.03 -8.16
N THR A 434 -15.78 3.36 -7.70
CA THR A 434 -15.60 4.29 -6.59
C THR A 434 -15.15 5.67 -7.08
N ALA A 435 -15.32 6.70 -6.24
CA ALA A 435 -14.88 8.05 -6.56
C ALA A 435 -13.33 8.20 -6.61
N GLU A 436 -12.58 7.16 -6.22
CA GLU A 436 -11.13 7.18 -6.06
C GLU A 436 -10.39 6.16 -6.96
N ASP A 437 -11.11 5.54 -7.90
CA ASP A 437 -10.55 4.60 -8.86
C ASP A 437 -9.44 5.25 -9.71
N ALA A 438 -8.30 4.58 -9.78
CA ALA A 438 -7.13 5.02 -10.52
C ALA A 438 -6.41 3.84 -11.17
N LEU A 439 -5.79 4.09 -12.32
CA LEU A 439 -4.85 3.17 -12.96
C LEU A 439 -3.42 3.67 -12.75
N PHE A 440 -2.47 2.75 -12.68
CA PHE A 440 -1.06 3.08 -12.49
C PHE A 440 -0.23 2.76 -13.72
N PHE A 441 0.67 3.67 -14.08
CA PHE A 441 1.54 3.53 -15.26
C PHE A 441 2.99 3.83 -14.91
N VAL A 442 3.92 3.23 -15.66
CA VAL A 442 5.35 3.54 -15.57
C VAL A 442 5.69 4.56 -16.63
N SER A 443 6.24 5.70 -16.21
CA SER A 443 6.68 6.76 -17.13
C SER A 443 7.94 6.36 -17.90
N LYS A 444 8.20 7.00 -19.05
CA LYS A 444 9.48 6.85 -19.78
C LYS A 444 10.71 7.19 -18.92
N SER A 445 10.56 8.06 -17.92
CA SER A 445 11.61 8.39 -16.96
C SER A 445 11.78 7.36 -15.84
N GLY A 446 10.92 6.33 -15.76
CA GLY A 446 10.93 5.30 -14.73
C GLY A 446 10.29 5.73 -13.41
N ARG A 447 9.25 6.56 -13.45
CA ARG A 447 8.46 6.97 -12.29
C ARG A 447 7.08 6.33 -12.32
N LEU A 448 6.48 6.12 -11.15
CA LEU A 448 5.09 5.68 -11.04
C LEU A 448 4.17 6.87 -11.27
N LEU A 449 3.19 6.70 -12.14
CA LEU A 449 2.16 7.69 -12.43
C LEU A 449 0.80 7.10 -12.06
N GLN A 450 0.02 7.86 -11.30
CA GLN A 450 -1.36 7.53 -11.00
C GLN A 450 -2.27 8.35 -11.94
N PHE A 451 -3.16 7.66 -12.64
CA PHE A 451 -4.16 8.26 -13.51
C PHE A 451 -5.55 8.00 -12.92
N SER A 452 -6.16 9.02 -12.33
CA SER A 452 -7.52 8.93 -11.80
C SER A 452 -8.51 8.77 -12.96
N VAL A 453 -9.33 7.73 -12.91
CA VAL A 453 -10.34 7.39 -13.94
C VAL A 453 -11.77 7.50 -13.42
N ALA A 454 -11.94 7.56 -12.10
CA ALA A 454 -13.23 7.68 -11.43
C ALA A 454 -14.13 8.78 -12.04
N LEU A 455 -15.37 8.41 -12.39
CA LEU A 455 -16.39 9.32 -12.89
C LEU A 455 -15.95 10.19 -14.09
N ARG A 456 -15.03 9.69 -14.92
CA ARG A 456 -14.40 10.42 -16.05
C ARG A 456 -13.66 11.71 -15.65
N LYS A 457 -13.27 11.84 -14.38
CA LYS A 457 -12.46 12.98 -13.89
C LYS A 457 -10.98 12.66 -14.03
N PHE A 458 -10.49 12.73 -15.27
CA PHE A 458 -9.11 12.39 -15.61
C PHE A 458 -8.10 13.33 -14.96
N LYS A 459 -7.20 12.78 -14.15
CA LYS A 459 -6.15 13.53 -13.48
C LYS A 459 -4.88 12.71 -13.34
N TRP A 460 -3.77 13.31 -13.75
CA TRP A 460 -2.43 12.76 -13.53
C TRP A 460 -1.87 13.20 -12.18
N LYS A 461 -1.32 12.23 -11.45
CA LYS A 461 -0.49 12.42 -10.26
C LYS A 461 0.82 11.66 -10.45
N ASP A 462 1.91 12.30 -10.05
CA ASP A 462 3.26 11.75 -10.14
C ASP A 462 3.67 11.20 -8.77
N CYS A 463 3.67 9.87 -8.65
CA CYS A 463 3.97 9.14 -7.42
C CYS A 463 5.49 8.95 -7.19
N ARG A 464 6.33 9.57 -8.03
CA ARG A 464 7.79 9.48 -7.99
C ARG A 464 8.27 8.04 -8.20
N SER A 465 9.53 7.78 -7.87
CA SER A 465 10.13 6.45 -7.84
C SER A 465 10.77 6.26 -6.45
N PRO A 466 11.12 5.03 -6.06
CA PRO A 466 11.98 4.79 -4.91
C PRO A 466 13.26 5.63 -5.00
N PRO A 467 13.85 6.05 -3.86
CA PRO A 467 15.01 6.96 -3.85
C PRO A 467 16.21 6.45 -4.65
N GLU A 468 16.43 5.14 -4.64
CA GLU A 468 17.65 4.53 -5.18
C GLU A 468 17.53 4.00 -6.61
N THR A 469 16.31 3.92 -7.15
CA THR A 469 16.08 3.24 -8.43
C THR A 469 14.90 3.77 -9.21
N LYS A 470 14.98 3.60 -10.53
CA LYS A 470 13.87 3.82 -11.45
C LYS A 470 13.04 2.55 -11.55
N LEU A 471 11.76 2.70 -11.87
CA LEU A 471 10.87 1.56 -12.05
C LEU A 471 11.11 0.86 -13.39
N ALA A 472 10.94 -0.47 -13.36
CA ALA A 472 10.94 -1.35 -14.52
C ALA A 472 9.50 -1.71 -14.92
N CYS A 473 8.75 -2.35 -14.01
CA CYS A 473 7.39 -2.83 -14.27
C CYS A 473 6.51 -2.78 -13.00
N ILE A 474 5.20 -2.92 -13.22
CA ILE A 474 4.20 -3.07 -12.16
C ILE A 474 3.88 -4.57 -12.03
N ILE A 475 3.84 -5.07 -10.80
CA ILE A 475 3.53 -6.47 -10.46
C ILE A 475 2.06 -6.61 -10.07
N ASP A 476 1.57 -5.66 -9.29
CA ASP A 476 0.19 -5.64 -8.82
C ASP A 476 -0.30 -4.19 -8.66
N GLN A 477 -1.57 -3.96 -8.99
CA GLN A 477 -2.26 -2.69 -8.73
C GLN A 477 -3.52 -2.95 -7.89
N GLU A 478 -3.36 -2.94 -6.57
CA GLU A 478 -4.47 -3.04 -5.62
C GLU A 478 -5.26 -4.36 -5.65
N VAL A 479 -4.78 -5.42 -6.30
CA VAL A 479 -5.47 -6.73 -6.28
C VAL A 479 -5.05 -7.56 -5.08
N PHE A 480 -3.76 -7.53 -4.76
CA PHE A 480 -3.24 -8.21 -3.59
C PHE A 480 -3.69 -7.50 -2.30
N ARG A 481 -3.54 -6.17 -2.26
CA ARG A 481 -3.90 -5.31 -1.12
C ARG A 481 -4.45 -3.98 -1.62
N GLU A 482 -5.56 -3.52 -1.06
CA GLU A 482 -6.13 -2.23 -1.42
C GLU A 482 -5.15 -1.08 -1.08
N ASN A 483 -5.14 -0.02 -1.91
CA ASN A 483 -4.26 1.15 -1.76
C ASN A 483 -2.75 0.87 -1.88
N ILE A 484 -2.34 -0.38 -2.17
CA ILE A 484 -0.93 -0.75 -2.35
C ILE A 484 -0.67 -1.12 -3.81
N VAL A 485 0.45 -0.62 -4.33
CA VAL A 485 0.95 -0.97 -5.66
C VAL A 485 2.32 -1.62 -5.51
N PHE A 486 2.46 -2.85 -5.99
CA PHE A 486 3.75 -3.56 -6.01
C PHE A 486 4.45 -3.37 -7.35
N VAL A 487 5.74 -3.04 -7.29
CA VAL A 487 6.54 -2.72 -8.48
C VAL A 487 7.95 -3.29 -8.35
N VAL A 488 8.59 -3.55 -9.48
CA VAL A 488 10.01 -3.94 -9.53
C VAL A 488 10.84 -2.76 -10.03
N GLY A 489 11.91 -2.45 -9.30
CA GLY A 489 12.92 -1.48 -9.70
C GLY A 489 13.84 -2.03 -10.79
N ARG A 490 14.54 -1.17 -11.52
CA ARG A 490 15.53 -1.59 -12.53
C ARG A 490 16.74 -2.33 -11.95
N ASN A 491 16.90 -2.25 -10.63
CA ASN A 491 17.85 -3.02 -9.82
C ASN A 491 17.36 -4.44 -9.49
N GLY A 492 16.18 -4.85 -9.99
CA GLY A 492 15.61 -6.17 -9.77
C GLY A 492 15.08 -6.40 -8.36
N ARG A 493 14.81 -5.32 -7.60
CA ARG A 493 14.24 -5.39 -6.24
C ARG A 493 12.75 -5.07 -6.22
N LEU A 494 12.04 -5.70 -5.28
CA LEU A 494 10.61 -5.48 -5.05
C LEU A 494 10.35 -4.28 -4.14
N TYR A 495 9.47 -3.39 -4.58
CA TYR A 495 9.02 -2.22 -3.83
C TYR A 495 7.49 -2.20 -3.74
N GLN A 496 6.98 -1.54 -2.70
CA GLN A 496 5.58 -1.19 -2.58
C GLN A 496 5.42 0.33 -2.48
N TYR A 497 4.38 0.85 -3.12
CA TYR A 497 3.92 2.22 -2.98
C TYR A 497 2.58 2.25 -2.27
N ASN A 498 2.49 3.03 -1.20
CA ASN A 498 1.24 3.23 -0.46
C ASN A 498 0.52 4.48 -0.98
N LYS A 499 -0.69 4.31 -1.51
CA LYS A 499 -1.50 5.39 -2.08
C LYS A 499 -1.98 6.41 -1.05
N VAL A 500 -2.16 5.99 0.21
CA VAL A 500 -2.65 6.82 1.33
C VAL A 500 -1.52 7.68 1.91
N THR A 501 -0.37 7.08 2.22
CA THR A 501 0.77 7.79 2.82
C THR A 501 1.72 8.39 1.78
N GLU A 502 1.61 7.97 0.52
CA GLU A 502 2.51 8.34 -0.59
C GLU A 502 3.97 7.92 -0.39
N LEU A 503 4.21 6.96 0.51
CA LEU A 503 5.53 6.45 0.84
C LEU A 503 5.89 5.21 0.03
N TRP A 504 7.19 5.06 -0.19
CA TRP A 504 7.82 3.91 -0.81
C TRP A 504 8.44 3.02 0.26
N HIS A 505 8.31 1.71 0.11
CA HIS A 505 8.94 0.73 0.97
C HIS A 505 9.59 -0.37 0.12
N GLU A 506 10.80 -0.78 0.51
CA GLU A 506 11.56 -1.85 -0.13
C GLU A 506 11.38 -3.14 0.66
N HIS A 507 10.98 -4.22 -0.01
CA HIS A 507 10.84 -5.52 0.62
C HIS A 507 12.20 -6.19 0.78
N HIS A 508 12.42 -6.87 1.90
CA HIS A 508 13.65 -7.62 2.11
C HIS A 508 13.78 -8.73 1.08
N GLN A 509 14.80 -8.65 0.23
CA GLN A 509 15.08 -9.60 -0.83
C GLN A 509 16.54 -10.08 -0.69
N SER A 510 16.77 -11.37 -0.89
CA SER A 510 18.12 -11.92 -0.83
C SER A 510 19.00 -11.29 -1.92
N GLN A 511 20.30 -11.16 -1.67
CA GLN A 511 21.22 -10.57 -2.66
C GLN A 511 21.39 -11.44 -3.91
N HIS A 512 21.07 -12.73 -3.82
CA HIS A 512 21.19 -13.69 -4.91
C HIS A 512 19.95 -13.72 -5.81
N LEU A 513 18.79 -13.35 -5.26
CA LEU A 513 17.55 -13.26 -6.00
C LEU A 513 17.50 -11.89 -6.68
N VAL A 514 17.57 -11.87 -8.01
CA VAL A 514 17.35 -10.66 -8.83
C VAL A 514 16.12 -10.89 -9.68
N LEU A 515 15.14 -10.00 -9.59
CA LEU A 515 13.90 -10.11 -10.35
C LEU A 515 14.08 -9.59 -11.78
N SER A 516 13.43 -10.27 -12.73
CA SER A 516 13.33 -9.82 -14.11
C SER A 516 12.56 -8.50 -14.21
N ARG A 517 12.71 -7.83 -15.34
CA ARG A 517 11.99 -6.57 -15.65
C ARG A 517 10.60 -6.81 -16.25
N LEU A 518 10.12 -8.05 -16.21
CA LEU A 518 8.81 -8.45 -16.74
C LEU A 518 7.72 -8.21 -15.68
N PRO A 519 6.51 -7.82 -16.08
CA PRO A 519 5.38 -7.73 -15.15
C PRO A 519 5.09 -9.07 -14.49
N GLY A 520 4.54 -9.04 -13.28
CA GLY A 520 4.14 -10.25 -12.55
C GLY A 520 2.63 -10.51 -12.59
N THR A 521 2.18 -11.33 -11.65
CA THR A 521 0.76 -11.54 -11.36
C THR A 521 0.55 -11.65 -9.86
N ALA A 522 -0.53 -11.09 -9.35
CA ALA A 522 -0.95 -11.35 -7.98
C ALA A 522 -1.99 -12.48 -7.94
N MET A 523 -2.04 -13.14 -6.80
CA MET A 523 -3.01 -14.17 -6.48
C MET A 523 -3.60 -13.85 -5.12
N ARG A 524 -4.93 -13.77 -5.08
CA ARG A 524 -5.66 -13.64 -3.82
C ARG A 524 -6.89 -14.54 -3.88
N PRO A 525 -7.05 -15.51 -2.96
CA PRO A 525 -8.18 -16.44 -2.99
C PRO A 525 -9.55 -15.74 -2.90
N SER A 526 -9.63 -14.64 -2.14
CA SER A 526 -10.82 -13.80 -2.05
C SER A 526 -10.47 -12.39 -1.61
N PHE A 527 -11.37 -11.41 -1.84
CA PHE A 527 -11.21 -10.03 -1.37
C PHE A 527 -11.13 -9.89 0.15
N PHE A 528 -11.58 -10.90 0.89
CA PHE A 528 -11.52 -10.92 2.36
C PHE A 528 -10.33 -11.73 2.87
N SER A 529 -9.63 -12.46 1.99
CA SER A 529 -8.49 -13.28 2.41
C SER A 529 -7.32 -12.39 2.79
N LEU A 530 -6.78 -12.62 3.98
CA LEU A 530 -5.50 -12.05 4.39
C LEU A 530 -4.31 -12.86 3.85
N THR A 531 -4.53 -13.90 3.05
CA THR A 531 -3.46 -14.66 2.38
C THR A 531 -3.42 -14.33 0.89
N GLY A 532 -2.23 -14.33 0.32
CA GLY A 532 -2.05 -14.11 -1.11
C GLY A 532 -0.60 -14.31 -1.53
N SER A 533 -0.39 -14.35 -2.84
CA SER A 533 0.94 -14.49 -3.45
C SER A 533 1.18 -13.48 -4.57
N LEU A 534 2.41 -13.03 -4.73
CA LEU A 534 2.89 -12.33 -5.93
C LEU A 534 3.83 -13.26 -6.69
N PHE A 535 3.52 -13.58 -7.94
CA PHE A 535 4.37 -14.39 -8.79
C PHE A 535 5.10 -13.52 -9.80
N MET A 536 6.40 -13.72 -9.89
CA MET A 536 7.35 -12.95 -10.69
C MET A 536 8.38 -13.90 -11.29
N LEU A 537 9.08 -13.45 -12.33
CA LEU A 537 10.23 -14.18 -12.84
C LEU A 537 11.53 -13.58 -12.30
N SER A 538 12.49 -14.42 -11.95
CA SER A 538 13.87 -14.02 -11.72
C SER A 538 14.60 -13.71 -13.03
N GLU A 539 15.72 -13.00 -12.96
CA GLU A 539 16.51 -12.59 -14.13
C GLU A 539 17.07 -13.78 -14.94
N ASP A 540 17.28 -14.92 -14.28
CA ASP A 540 17.69 -16.19 -14.89
C ASP A 540 16.51 -16.99 -15.51
N GLY A 541 15.27 -16.48 -15.42
CA GLY A 541 14.09 -17.11 -16.00
C GLY A 541 13.42 -18.17 -15.12
N GLY A 542 13.69 -18.19 -13.81
CA GLY A 542 12.97 -18.99 -12.83
C GLY A 542 11.67 -18.34 -12.34
N LEU A 543 10.72 -19.14 -11.86
CA LEU A 543 9.50 -18.65 -11.20
C LEU A 543 9.77 -18.40 -9.71
N VAL A 544 9.36 -17.24 -9.23
CA VAL A 544 9.52 -16.80 -7.84
C VAL A 544 8.19 -16.31 -7.30
N GLU A 545 7.91 -16.68 -6.05
CA GLU A 545 6.71 -16.31 -5.32
C GLU A 545 7.09 -15.51 -4.07
N TYR A 546 6.46 -14.35 -3.91
CA TYR A 546 6.44 -13.62 -2.65
C TYR A 546 5.08 -13.81 -2.00
N HIS A 547 5.02 -14.70 -1.03
CA HIS A 547 3.80 -15.17 -0.40
C HIS A 547 3.61 -14.52 0.97
N TRP A 548 2.40 -14.08 1.24
CA TRP A 548 1.99 -13.64 2.56
C TRP A 548 0.98 -14.62 3.13
N ASN A 549 1.26 -15.11 4.34
CA ASN A 549 0.26 -15.72 5.17
C ASN A 549 0.19 -15.05 6.54
N ALA A 550 -0.92 -15.31 7.20
CA ALA A 550 -1.15 -14.96 8.58
C ALA A 550 0.03 -15.37 9.48
N TRP A 551 0.29 -16.66 9.54
CA TRP A 551 1.12 -17.29 10.58
C TRP A 551 2.62 -16.99 10.49
N ASN A 552 3.16 -16.89 9.28
CA ASN A 552 4.59 -16.78 9.01
C ASN A 552 4.99 -15.41 8.45
N GLY A 553 4.01 -14.56 8.13
CA GLY A 553 4.23 -13.29 7.46
C GLY A 553 4.70 -13.46 6.02
N TRP A 554 5.55 -12.55 5.58
CA TRP A 554 6.09 -12.53 4.22
C TRP A 554 7.19 -13.57 4.06
N ASN A 555 7.11 -14.36 2.99
CA ASN A 555 8.09 -15.37 2.66
C ASN A 555 8.38 -15.42 1.16
N TRP A 556 9.65 -15.58 0.82
CA TRP A 556 10.10 -15.84 -0.55
C TRP A 556 10.14 -17.34 -0.81
N VAL A 557 9.59 -17.76 -1.94
CA VAL A 557 9.61 -19.14 -2.41
C VAL A 557 10.11 -19.16 -3.85
N GLU A 558 11.24 -19.81 -4.08
CA GLU A 558 11.78 -20.01 -5.42
C GLU A 558 11.27 -21.35 -5.98
N HIS A 559 10.40 -21.27 -7.00
CA HIS A 559 9.84 -22.45 -7.67
C HIS A 559 10.77 -23.01 -8.75
N GLY A 560 11.73 -22.19 -9.20
CA GLY A 560 12.67 -22.54 -10.26
C GLY A 560 11.99 -22.66 -11.62
N THR A 561 12.53 -23.53 -12.48
CA THR A 561 12.03 -23.80 -13.83
C THR A 561 11.34 -25.16 -13.91
N PRO A 562 10.48 -25.39 -14.91
CA PRO A 562 9.83 -26.70 -15.11
C PRO A 562 10.84 -27.82 -15.42
N SER A 563 11.93 -27.50 -16.12
CA SER A 563 13.04 -28.41 -16.39
C SER A 563 14.38 -27.64 -16.40
N LYS A 564 15.51 -28.35 -16.29
CA LYS A 564 16.84 -27.74 -16.22
C LYS A 564 17.25 -26.96 -17.49
N ASP A 565 16.72 -27.37 -18.65
CA ASP A 565 17.10 -26.80 -19.95
C ASP A 565 16.10 -25.74 -20.46
N VAL A 566 15.05 -25.46 -19.69
CA VAL A 566 13.98 -24.53 -20.07
C VAL A 566 13.96 -23.34 -19.13
N THR A 567 14.07 -22.14 -19.68
CA THR A 567 13.88 -20.87 -18.95
C THR A 567 12.52 -20.30 -19.29
N LEU A 568 11.88 -19.63 -18.34
CA LEU A 568 10.60 -18.95 -18.57
C LEU A 568 10.85 -17.60 -19.24
N VAL A 569 10.17 -17.35 -20.36
CA VAL A 569 10.48 -16.23 -21.28
C VAL A 569 9.40 -15.15 -21.36
N ALA A 570 8.24 -15.38 -20.74
CA ALA A 570 7.10 -14.47 -20.77
C ALA A 570 6.57 -14.19 -19.36
N PRO A 571 5.93 -13.03 -19.13
CA PRO A 571 5.24 -12.73 -17.86
C PRO A 571 4.28 -13.86 -17.46
N PRO A 572 4.18 -14.22 -16.16
CA PRO A 572 3.23 -15.23 -15.70
C PRO A 572 1.79 -14.87 -16.09
N SER A 573 0.98 -15.86 -16.46
CA SER A 573 -0.45 -15.65 -16.71
C SER A 573 -1.16 -15.14 -15.46
N PRO A 574 -2.31 -14.47 -15.59
CA PRO A 574 -3.24 -14.31 -14.47
C PRO A 574 -3.56 -15.67 -13.83
N CYS A 575 -3.78 -15.67 -12.51
CA CYS A 575 -4.10 -16.89 -11.77
C CYS A 575 -5.53 -17.36 -12.09
N ILE A 576 -5.67 -18.63 -12.47
CA ILE A 576 -6.98 -19.24 -12.75
C ILE A 576 -7.41 -20.04 -11.52
N LYS A 577 -8.66 -19.82 -11.09
CA LYS A 577 -9.28 -20.46 -9.91
C LYS A 577 -8.44 -20.35 -8.60
N GLY A 578 -7.53 -19.38 -8.54
CA GLY A 578 -6.72 -19.08 -7.36
C GLY A 578 -5.64 -20.09 -7.03
N ASN A 579 -5.28 -21.01 -7.93
CA ASN A 579 -4.23 -22.02 -7.69
C ASN A 579 -3.50 -22.55 -8.94
N GLN A 580 -3.72 -21.95 -10.11
CA GLN A 580 -3.14 -22.36 -11.39
C GLN A 580 -2.52 -21.19 -12.13
N LEU A 581 -1.33 -21.41 -12.69
CA LEU A 581 -0.55 -20.44 -13.45
C LEU A 581 0.00 -21.08 -14.71
N PHE A 582 -0.24 -20.45 -15.86
CA PHE A 582 0.38 -20.83 -17.12
C PHE A 582 1.63 -19.99 -17.37
N LEU A 583 2.72 -20.67 -17.74
CA LEU A 583 4.01 -20.08 -18.03
C LEU A 583 4.54 -20.61 -19.37
N ILE A 584 5.29 -19.78 -20.08
CA ILE A 584 5.80 -20.09 -21.42
C ILE A 584 7.31 -20.32 -21.33
N GLY A 585 7.75 -21.49 -21.79
CA GLY A 585 9.16 -21.87 -21.85
C GLY A 585 9.87 -21.35 -23.09
N SER A 586 11.20 -21.24 -23.01
CA SER A 586 12.09 -20.87 -24.14
C SER A 586 11.98 -21.82 -25.34
N ASP A 587 11.58 -23.06 -25.10
CA ASP A 587 11.34 -24.12 -26.09
C ASP A 587 10.04 -23.92 -26.91
N GLY A 588 9.16 -23.01 -26.46
CA GLY A 588 7.86 -22.72 -27.07
C GLY A 588 6.72 -23.59 -26.51
N ASN A 589 6.96 -24.37 -25.45
CA ASN A 589 5.94 -25.13 -24.74
C ASN A 589 5.28 -24.30 -23.64
N ILE A 590 4.04 -24.68 -23.30
CA ILE A 590 3.34 -24.15 -22.12
C ILE A 590 3.48 -25.11 -20.95
N TYR A 591 3.75 -24.53 -19.79
CA TYR A 591 3.84 -25.21 -18.51
C TYR A 591 2.78 -24.68 -17.57
N LEU A 592 2.05 -25.59 -16.94
CA LEU A 592 1.11 -25.30 -15.87
C LEU A 592 1.80 -25.53 -14.53
N ARG A 593 1.87 -24.47 -13.71
CA ARG A 593 2.20 -24.55 -12.30
C ARG A 593 0.90 -24.58 -11.51
N TYR A 594 0.68 -25.64 -10.74
CA TYR A 594 -0.58 -25.82 -10.01
C TYR A 594 -0.35 -26.37 -8.61
N MET A 595 -1.24 -26.01 -7.69
CA MET A 595 -1.24 -26.55 -6.33
C MET A 595 -2.06 -27.84 -6.28
N ASP A 596 -1.42 -28.94 -5.87
CA ASP A 596 -2.04 -30.25 -5.66
C ASP A 596 -1.77 -30.71 -4.23
N GLN A 597 -2.82 -30.88 -3.43
CA GLN A 597 -2.71 -31.30 -2.02
C GLN A 597 -1.67 -30.50 -1.20
N LEU A 598 -1.64 -29.17 -1.35
CA LEU A 598 -0.69 -28.23 -0.72
C LEU A 598 0.77 -28.32 -1.24
N ILE A 599 1.01 -29.11 -2.29
CA ILE A 599 2.31 -29.22 -2.94
C ILE A 599 2.20 -28.64 -4.34
N TRP A 600 3.11 -27.72 -4.65
CA TRP A 600 3.16 -27.17 -5.98
C TRP A 600 3.80 -28.15 -6.98
N ARG A 601 3.11 -28.43 -8.10
CA ARG A 601 3.56 -29.32 -9.18
C ARG A 601 3.65 -28.62 -10.53
N TRP A 602 4.48 -29.18 -11.42
CA TRP A 602 4.65 -28.72 -12.80
C TRP A 602 4.00 -29.72 -13.75
N LYS A 603 3.41 -29.21 -14.82
CA LYS A 603 2.76 -30.02 -15.85
C LYS A 603 3.02 -29.42 -17.23
N ASN A 604 3.46 -30.23 -18.18
CA ASN A 604 3.72 -29.78 -19.55
C ASN A 604 2.44 -29.92 -20.40
N CYS A 605 2.05 -28.83 -21.06
CA CYS A 605 0.89 -28.74 -21.95
C CYS A 605 1.28 -28.61 -23.43
N GLY A 606 2.57 -28.59 -23.75
CA GLY A 606 3.08 -28.52 -25.11
C GLY A 606 2.66 -27.25 -25.86
N PHE A 607 2.46 -27.39 -27.17
CA PHE A 607 1.93 -26.37 -28.08
C PHE A 607 0.93 -27.06 -29.04
N PRO A 608 -0.01 -26.32 -29.65
CA PRO A 608 -1.05 -26.94 -30.47
C PRO A 608 -0.47 -27.52 -31.77
N GLN A 609 -0.54 -28.85 -31.97
CA GLN A 609 -0.15 -29.45 -33.25
C GLN A 609 -1.30 -29.38 -34.27
N ASN A 610 -1.00 -28.95 -35.50
CA ASN A 610 -1.95 -29.10 -36.62
C ASN A 610 -2.07 -30.61 -36.92
N GLY A 611 -3.26 -31.18 -36.78
CA GLY A 611 -3.51 -32.52 -37.30
C GLY A 611 -3.38 -32.50 -38.82
N ASP A 612 -2.28 -33.02 -39.37
CA ASP A 612 -2.17 -33.34 -40.79
C ASP A 612 -3.08 -34.54 -41.08
N GLY A 613 -4.37 -34.27 -41.26
CA GLY A 613 -5.27 -35.16 -41.98
C GLY A 613 -5.00 -35.01 -43.46
N ASP A 614 -3.99 -35.70 -43.98
CA ASP A 614 -3.92 -36.21 -45.35
C ASP A 614 -2.54 -36.81 -45.62
N THR A 615 -2.37 -38.09 -45.27
CA THR A 615 -1.70 -39.14 -46.07
C THR A 615 -1.42 -40.38 -45.22
N ARG A 616 -2.23 -41.43 -45.39
CA ARG A 616 -1.83 -42.80 -45.77
C ARG A 616 -2.91 -43.81 -45.40
N ASP A 617 -3.50 -44.33 -46.47
CA ASP A 617 -3.96 -45.68 -46.74
C ASP A 617 -4.49 -46.56 -45.60
N GLN A 618 -5.71 -47.01 -45.88
CA GLN A 618 -6.38 -48.17 -45.31
C GLN A 618 -5.41 -49.35 -45.14
N THR A 619 -5.08 -49.68 -43.90
CA THR A 619 -4.88 -51.08 -43.51
C THR A 619 -5.34 -51.26 -42.08
N GLU A 620 -6.44 -51.97 -41.93
CA GLU A 620 -6.99 -52.41 -40.65
C GLU A 620 -5.96 -53.28 -39.92
N MET A 621 -5.44 -52.80 -38.79
CA MET A 621 -5.26 -53.57 -37.55
C MET A 621 -4.61 -52.70 -36.47
N GLY A 622 -5.30 -52.55 -35.33
CA GLY A 622 -4.72 -51.98 -34.11
C GLY A 622 -5.50 -50.79 -33.56
N ALA A 623 -6.59 -51.07 -32.85
CA ALA A 623 -7.22 -50.09 -31.97
C ALA A 623 -6.31 -49.83 -30.76
N ASN A 624 -5.61 -48.69 -30.74
CA ASN A 624 -5.25 -47.90 -29.56
C ASN A 624 -4.40 -46.69 -30.00
N ASP A 625 -4.54 -45.57 -29.28
CA ASP A 625 -3.75 -44.33 -29.39
C ASP A 625 -4.12 -43.34 -30.51
N ARG A 626 -5.30 -42.71 -30.38
CA ARG A 626 -5.47 -41.35 -30.93
C ARG A 626 -4.80 -40.38 -29.95
N MET A 627 -3.64 -39.83 -30.31
CA MET A 627 -2.91 -38.80 -29.55
C MET A 627 -3.79 -37.56 -29.32
N GLN A 628 -4.55 -37.57 -28.24
CA GLN A 628 -5.03 -36.37 -27.57
C GLN A 628 -3.84 -35.80 -26.79
N GLU A 629 -3.28 -34.66 -27.20
CA GLU A 629 -2.31 -33.92 -26.39
C GLU A 629 -3.04 -33.25 -25.21
N VAL A 630 -3.45 -34.10 -24.27
CA VAL A 630 -3.86 -33.73 -22.92
C VAL A 630 -2.59 -33.32 -22.19
N CYS A 631 -2.65 -32.26 -21.39
CA CYS A 631 -1.55 -31.96 -20.47
C CYS A 631 -1.26 -33.23 -19.63
N MET A 632 -0.10 -33.85 -19.80
CA MET A 632 0.26 -35.13 -19.16
C MET A 632 0.96 -34.88 -17.82
N ASP A 633 0.70 -35.71 -16.80
CA ASP A 633 1.35 -35.63 -15.47
C ASP A 633 2.73 -36.30 -15.42
N ASN A 634 3.40 -36.44 -16.56
CA ASN A 634 4.65 -37.19 -16.64
C ASN A 634 5.86 -36.32 -16.25
N ASP A 635 6.81 -36.97 -15.56
CA ASP A 635 8.11 -36.44 -15.17
C ASP A 635 8.77 -35.70 -16.36
N PRO A 636 9.16 -34.41 -16.23
CA PRO A 636 9.62 -33.57 -17.35
C PRO A 636 10.89 -34.06 -18.06
N THR A 637 11.45 -35.18 -17.64
CA THR A 637 12.62 -35.87 -18.21
C THR A 637 12.27 -36.89 -19.30
N ALA A 638 11.00 -37.22 -19.54
CA ALA A 638 10.62 -38.37 -20.39
C ALA A 638 10.35 -38.09 -21.88
N ASN A 639 10.35 -36.83 -22.35
CA ASN A 639 10.16 -36.54 -23.78
C ASN A 639 11.49 -36.13 -24.44
N LEU A 640 12.35 -37.11 -24.64
CA LEU A 640 13.52 -37.00 -25.50
C LEU A 640 13.08 -37.11 -26.97
N ASP A 641 13.39 -36.07 -27.74
CA ASP A 641 13.30 -35.93 -29.20
C ASP A 641 12.95 -37.20 -30.00
N ILE A 642 11.70 -37.29 -30.47
CA ILE A 642 11.41 -38.07 -31.67
C ILE A 642 11.69 -37.15 -32.87
N ASN A 643 12.94 -37.18 -33.34
CA ASN A 643 13.34 -36.65 -34.64
C ASN A 643 12.59 -37.38 -35.77
N LEU A 644 11.39 -36.93 -36.14
CA LEU A 644 10.80 -37.26 -37.43
C LEU A 644 11.17 -36.20 -38.47
N LYS A 645 12.32 -36.40 -39.12
CA LYS A 645 12.56 -35.83 -40.45
C LYS A 645 11.63 -36.54 -41.44
N ASN A 646 10.48 -35.94 -41.76
CA ASN A 646 9.76 -36.26 -42.98
C ASN A 646 9.93 -35.12 -44.00
N PRO A 647 10.53 -35.40 -45.18
CA PRO A 647 10.75 -34.40 -46.22
C PRO A 647 9.53 -34.37 -47.13
N ASN A 648 8.56 -33.51 -46.85
CA ASN A 648 7.67 -32.99 -47.89
C ASN A 648 7.21 -31.57 -47.56
N ASP A 649 7.48 -30.69 -48.51
CA ASP A 649 7.95 -29.32 -48.31
C ASP A 649 6.90 -28.35 -48.89
N GLN A 650 5.82 -28.07 -48.15
CA GLN A 650 4.88 -26.96 -48.45
C GLN A 650 4.38 -26.17 -47.22
N ASN A 651 4.55 -26.65 -45.98
CA ASN A 651 4.05 -26.00 -44.74
C ASN A 651 5.12 -25.28 -43.89
N ARG A 652 6.26 -24.90 -44.46
CA ARG A 652 7.39 -24.26 -43.74
C ARG A 652 7.14 -22.85 -43.16
N LYS A 653 5.94 -22.28 -43.30
CA LYS A 653 5.64 -20.90 -42.86
C LYS A 653 4.81 -20.77 -41.58
N CYS A 654 4.24 -21.86 -41.06
CA CYS A 654 3.36 -21.81 -39.90
C CYS A 654 4.00 -22.53 -38.72
N ASP A 655 4.71 -21.80 -37.86
CA ASP A 655 5.31 -22.31 -36.62
C ASP A 655 4.23 -22.36 -35.52
N PRO A 656 3.79 -23.57 -35.10
CA PRO A 656 2.74 -23.72 -34.10
C PRO A 656 3.22 -23.47 -32.67
N LYS A 657 4.53 -23.24 -32.45
CA LYS A 657 5.06 -22.97 -31.12
C LYS A 657 4.52 -21.66 -30.55
N VAL A 658 4.45 -21.61 -29.23
CA VAL A 658 3.94 -20.44 -28.51
C VAL A 658 4.99 -19.32 -28.54
N ALA A 659 4.52 -18.10 -28.82
CA ALA A 659 5.33 -16.89 -28.77
C ALA A 659 5.55 -16.44 -27.31
N PRO A 660 6.65 -15.73 -26.99
CA PRO A 660 6.91 -15.20 -25.65
C PRO A 660 6.04 -13.96 -25.34
N THR A 661 4.73 -14.09 -25.54
CA THR A 661 3.73 -13.06 -25.28
C THR A 661 2.90 -13.45 -24.06
N ARG A 662 2.63 -12.50 -23.15
CA ARG A 662 1.76 -12.73 -22.00
C ARG A 662 0.37 -13.23 -22.45
N PRO A 663 -0.10 -14.38 -21.92
CA PRO A 663 -1.42 -14.91 -22.27
C PRO A 663 -2.55 -14.18 -21.54
N ILE A 664 -3.76 -14.27 -22.10
CA ILE A 664 -4.97 -13.67 -21.50
C ILE A 664 -5.98 -14.76 -21.08
N PRO A 665 -6.63 -14.61 -19.91
CA PRO A 665 -7.69 -15.50 -19.47
C PRO A 665 -8.98 -15.12 -20.21
N PHE A 666 -9.34 -15.89 -21.24
CA PHE A 666 -10.52 -15.56 -22.05
C PHE A 666 -11.83 -15.85 -21.30
N SER A 667 -11.86 -16.89 -20.49
CA SER A 667 -12.94 -17.20 -19.55
C SER A 667 -12.37 -17.87 -18.28
N GLU A 668 -13.22 -18.23 -17.32
CA GLU A 668 -12.77 -18.96 -16.11
C GLU A 668 -12.13 -20.32 -16.40
N ASP A 669 -12.38 -20.88 -17.59
CA ASP A 669 -11.94 -22.20 -18.02
C ASP A 669 -11.18 -22.17 -19.36
N SER A 670 -10.77 -20.99 -19.85
CA SER A 670 -10.09 -20.83 -21.14
C SER A 670 -8.99 -19.78 -21.11
N VAL A 671 -7.89 -20.05 -21.80
CA VAL A 671 -6.73 -19.16 -21.94
C VAL A 671 -6.31 -19.07 -23.40
N ILE A 672 -6.01 -17.85 -23.86
CA ILE A 672 -5.54 -17.58 -25.22
C ILE A 672 -4.05 -17.24 -25.21
N PHE A 673 -3.33 -17.86 -26.14
CA PHE A 673 -1.90 -17.68 -26.40
C PHE A 673 -1.67 -17.18 -27.83
N GLU A 674 -0.61 -16.39 -28.02
CA GLU A 674 -0.10 -16.03 -29.35
C GLU A 674 0.91 -17.10 -29.81
N LEU A 675 0.80 -17.52 -31.06
CA LEU A 675 1.76 -18.44 -31.70
C LEU A 675 2.84 -17.65 -32.43
N ARG A 676 4.00 -18.26 -32.68
CA ARG A 676 5.14 -17.63 -33.37
C ARG A 676 4.84 -17.24 -34.81
N ASP A 677 3.80 -17.82 -35.41
CA ASP A 677 3.29 -17.46 -36.75
C ASP A 677 2.16 -16.39 -36.74
N GLY A 678 1.91 -15.78 -35.57
CA GLY A 678 0.92 -14.72 -35.39
C GLY A 678 -0.53 -15.20 -35.34
N ARG A 679 -0.81 -16.51 -35.39
CA ARG A 679 -2.12 -17.07 -35.03
C ARG A 679 -2.32 -17.05 -33.51
N LEU A 680 -3.55 -17.25 -33.06
CA LEU A 680 -3.86 -17.43 -31.64
C LEU A 680 -4.28 -18.87 -31.38
N ALA A 681 -4.02 -19.37 -30.18
CA ALA A 681 -4.44 -20.71 -29.76
C ALA A 681 -5.18 -20.64 -28.43
N GLU A 682 -6.28 -21.39 -28.34
CA GLU A 682 -7.10 -21.49 -27.14
C GLU A 682 -6.92 -22.86 -26.49
N ILE A 683 -6.54 -22.85 -25.21
CA ILE A 683 -6.58 -24.04 -24.35
C ILE A 683 -7.80 -23.92 -23.42
N GLN A 684 -8.59 -24.99 -23.32
CA GLN A 684 -9.79 -25.01 -22.49
C GLN A 684 -9.76 -26.20 -21.52
N LYS A 685 -10.35 -25.98 -20.34
CA LYS A 685 -10.55 -27.02 -19.34
C LYS A 685 -11.78 -27.87 -19.68
N VAL A 686 -11.60 -29.17 -19.83
CA VAL A 686 -12.66 -30.16 -20.10
C VAL A 686 -13.08 -30.84 -18.77
N GLN A 687 -14.28 -31.43 -18.72
CA GLN A 687 -15.01 -31.94 -17.54
C GLN A 687 -14.19 -32.69 -16.46
N ASP A 688 -13.06 -33.31 -16.80
CA ASP A 688 -12.16 -34.04 -15.87
C ASP A 688 -10.98 -33.21 -15.30
N SER A 689 -11.08 -31.88 -15.29
CA SER A 689 -9.98 -30.97 -14.93
C SER A 689 -8.72 -31.06 -15.80
N LYS A 690 -8.85 -31.61 -17.01
CA LYS A 690 -7.79 -31.67 -18.01
C LYS A 690 -7.85 -30.45 -18.91
N TRP A 691 -6.70 -29.84 -19.15
CA TRP A 691 -6.54 -28.77 -20.12
C TRP A 691 -6.19 -29.36 -21.48
N VAL A 692 -6.92 -28.94 -22.52
CA VAL A 692 -6.80 -29.45 -23.89
C VAL A 692 -6.83 -28.30 -24.88
N TRP A 693 -5.98 -28.38 -25.90
CA TRP A 693 -6.01 -27.44 -27.03
C TRP A 693 -7.31 -27.58 -27.82
N GLN A 694 -8.08 -26.50 -27.92
CA GLN A 694 -9.40 -26.54 -28.51
C GLN A 694 -9.39 -26.09 -29.97
N ARG A 695 -8.77 -24.94 -30.25
CA ARG A 695 -8.73 -24.34 -31.59
C ARG A 695 -7.55 -23.41 -31.77
N ILE A 696 -7.19 -23.23 -33.03
CA ILE A 696 -6.28 -22.20 -33.53
C ILE A 696 -7.11 -21.16 -34.29
N ILE A 697 -7.06 -19.92 -33.82
CA ILE A 697 -7.78 -18.78 -34.38
C ILE A 697 -6.83 -18.05 -35.36
N GLY A 698 -7.24 -17.95 -36.62
CA GLY A 698 -6.54 -17.15 -37.61
C GLY A 698 -6.68 -15.65 -37.32
N THR A 699 -5.57 -14.91 -37.39
CA THR A 699 -5.58 -13.45 -37.25
C THR A 699 -5.55 -12.77 -38.63
N PRO A 700 -6.05 -11.53 -38.77
CA PRO A 700 -6.05 -10.81 -40.05
C PRO A 700 -4.66 -10.57 -40.67
N THR A 701 -3.60 -10.77 -39.90
CA THR A 701 -2.21 -10.56 -40.31
C THR A 701 -1.42 -11.84 -40.53
N SER A 702 -1.94 -13.00 -40.08
CA SER A 702 -1.28 -14.28 -40.34
C SER A 702 -1.66 -14.81 -41.73
N SER A 703 -0.68 -15.30 -42.49
CA SER A 703 -0.94 -16.03 -43.73
C SER A 703 -1.39 -17.47 -43.50
N CYS A 704 -1.35 -17.95 -42.24
CA CYS A 704 -1.68 -19.30 -41.85
C CYS A 704 -3.17 -19.42 -41.52
N LYS A 705 -3.81 -20.49 -41.98
CA LYS A 705 -5.23 -20.74 -41.69
C LYS A 705 -5.41 -21.17 -40.22
N GLY A 706 -6.53 -20.72 -39.63
CA GLY A 706 -7.02 -21.28 -38.37
C GLY A 706 -7.53 -22.71 -38.57
N SER A 707 -7.67 -23.44 -37.47
CA SER A 707 -8.15 -24.81 -37.47
C SER A 707 -8.88 -25.11 -36.15
N TYR A 708 -9.93 -25.91 -36.22
CA TYR A 708 -10.50 -26.52 -35.02
C TYR A 708 -9.72 -27.80 -34.76
N LEU A 709 -9.15 -27.93 -33.56
CA LEU A 709 -8.39 -29.12 -33.15
C LEU A 709 -9.31 -30.18 -32.55
N THR A 710 -10.47 -29.76 -32.05
CA THR A 710 -11.57 -30.63 -31.64
C THR A 710 -12.69 -30.60 -32.68
N ALA A 711 -12.84 -31.69 -33.43
CA ALA A 711 -14.12 -32.01 -34.05
C ALA A 711 -15.06 -32.44 -32.92
N LEU A 712 -15.92 -31.53 -32.44
CA LEU A 712 -17.10 -31.94 -31.69
C LEU A 712 -17.94 -32.79 -32.64
N ALA A 713 -17.90 -34.11 -32.45
CA ALA A 713 -18.99 -34.96 -32.88
C ALA A 713 -20.27 -34.46 -32.19
N SER A 714 -21.33 -34.40 -32.99
CA SER A 714 -22.72 -34.05 -32.65
C SER A 714 -23.20 -34.51 -31.28
#